data_AF-A0A270B6K2-F1
#
_entry.id   AF-A0A270B6K2-F1
#
_cell.length_a   1.000
_cell.length_b   1.000
_cell.length_c   1.000
_cell.angle_alpha   90.00
_cell.angle_beta   90.00
_cell.angle_gamma   90.00
#
_symmetry.space_group_name_H-M   'P 1'
#
loop_
_entity.id
_entity.type
_entity.pdbx_description
1 polymer ?
#
loop_
_entity_poly.entity_id
_entity_poly.type
_entity_poly.pdbx_seq_one_letter_code
_entity_poly.pdbx_strand_id
1 'polypeptide(L)'
;MDRASRIDAGDVEGNADDAEQRGFFGRFGARIGKGRNDSAPNLHTREALLLLQNYEESRQGWFWSTDAAGRLTYITDAVARLMGRSGGELLGTPFVDLFLPADSNGERQRTLPFLLTRQSKFDDLPLRAASAADGEERWWAVSGRPHFGGGGDFAGYRGSGTDITAQRRSAEDASRLALYDSLTGLANRFHISKKLDSTLAAFAQQQRSCAIMLLDLDRFKQVNDTLGHPAGDALLKQVAERLLKIVGDKEMVSRLGGDEFQIILPDQEDRGKLGDVAADIIASLSQPYSVEGSRCIIGASVGVAISPFDGVASDDLVRNADLALYAAKGGGRGRFRFYSSDLHQAAEDRRALEEDLRDALGRGQMELHYQPVVQAKSNMVTGVEALVRWNHPERGPISPSLFVPIAEEANLIWALGEWVLRKACEDAARWPGDMRVAVNVSPIQFANEDLPRVVASALATTGLEPDRLELEITESVFLGDSNETARMFKALKGLGVRLALDDFGTGYSSLGYLQSAPFDKIKIDQSFVRGATVRGSRNGAIIAAIVALAEALEMETTAEGIESLDQLDLIRKLHVSHVQGFVYSKPVPHGELLEHAEAGSWMIKPAGPAKQRTDRVSLFRKVAAIHDNHRYGVVMRNLSASGAFIEGLLEVPVGTRFVIDFGEGQLVTAVVRRSMKHQQGIEFEQSLVSDGNGGLCTRHRVSPYLIAAAAQNTPAMALPAFTTTSDWQAA
;
A
#
# COMPACT_ATOMS: atom_id res chain seq x y z
N MET A 1 -8.14 41.20 37.90
CA MET A 1 -7.58 40.38 38.98
C MET A 1 -6.44 39.59 38.36
N ASP A 2 -5.27 40.22 38.20
CA ASP A 2 -4.18 40.32 39.21
C ASP A 2 -3.62 38.92 39.52
N ARG A 3 -2.35 38.58 39.24
CA ARG A 3 -1.12 39.38 39.35
C ARG A 3 -0.01 38.81 38.48
N ALA A 4 0.77 39.74 37.92
CA ALA A 4 2.14 39.57 37.47
C ALA A 4 3.13 39.70 38.64
N SER A 5 4.34 39.16 38.49
CA SER A 5 5.54 39.72 39.14
C SER A 5 6.82 39.33 38.38
N ARG A 6 7.36 40.33 37.68
CA ARG A 6 8.77 40.51 37.27
C ARG A 6 9.63 40.90 38.50
N ILE A 7 10.95 41.03 38.25
CA ILE A 7 12.00 41.86 38.93
C ILE A 7 12.94 41.00 39.83
N ASP A 8 14.28 41.07 39.82
CA ASP A 8 15.30 41.85 39.07
C ASP A 8 16.67 41.14 39.03
N ALA A 9 17.59 41.76 38.29
CA ALA A 9 18.99 41.49 37.99
C ALA A 9 20.00 41.31 39.16
N GLY A 10 21.16 40.73 38.80
CA GLY A 10 22.42 40.83 39.55
C GLY A 10 23.56 39.99 38.95
N ASP A 11 24.52 40.65 38.29
CA ASP A 11 25.81 40.09 37.85
C ASP A 11 26.70 39.63 39.02
N VAL A 12 27.57 38.64 38.75
CA VAL A 12 29.04 38.60 39.02
C VAL A 12 29.54 37.17 39.31
N GLU A 13 30.45 36.72 38.42
CA GLU A 13 31.57 35.75 38.57
C GLU A 13 31.34 34.32 39.10
N GLY A 14 31.87 33.34 38.35
CA GLY A 14 32.42 32.12 38.95
C GLY A 14 32.22 30.80 38.18
N ASN A 15 33.05 30.59 37.15
CA ASN A 15 33.85 29.37 36.86
C ASN A 15 33.24 27.94 36.80
N ALA A 16 33.79 27.16 35.86
CA ALA A 16 33.80 25.68 35.71
C ALA A 16 32.49 25.00 35.25
N ASP A 17 32.43 24.05 34.31
CA ASP A 17 33.42 23.32 33.51
C ASP A 17 32.68 22.78 32.27
N ASP A 18 33.24 22.98 31.07
CA ASP A 18 32.83 22.27 29.84
C ASP A 18 34.12 21.82 29.14
N ALA A 19 34.41 20.52 29.27
CA ALA A 19 35.39 19.75 28.51
C ALA A 19 34.58 18.67 27.77
N GLU A 20 34.84 18.23 26.54
CA GLU A 20 36.08 18.03 25.80
C GLU A 20 35.75 18.02 24.31
N GLN A 21 36.55 18.70 23.47
CA GLN A 21 36.91 18.25 22.11
C GLN A 21 37.83 19.29 21.48
N ARG A 22 39.15 19.02 21.44
CA ARG A 22 40.07 19.56 20.42
C ARG A 22 41.47 18.92 20.49
N GLY A 23 41.83 18.27 19.38
CA GLY A 23 43.10 18.40 18.67
C GLY A 23 44.40 18.21 19.45
N PHE A 24 44.97 17.01 19.39
CA PHE A 24 46.22 16.59 20.04
C PHE A 24 47.52 17.06 19.35
N PHE A 25 47.54 18.08 18.49
CA PHE A 25 48.81 18.59 17.94
C PHE A 25 48.90 20.11 18.05
N GLY A 26 49.44 20.57 19.17
CA GLY A 26 49.77 21.99 19.35
C GLY A 26 50.51 22.29 20.64
N ARG A 27 51.85 22.41 20.52
CA ARG A 27 52.83 23.17 21.34
C ARG A 27 53.91 22.31 21.99
N PHE A 28 55.13 22.41 21.47
CA PHE A 28 56.30 22.55 22.32
C PHE A 28 57.30 23.52 21.67
N GLY A 29 57.46 24.68 22.32
CA GLY A 29 58.48 25.65 22.01
C GLY A 29 58.85 26.44 23.26
N ALA A 30 60.13 26.31 23.64
CA ALA A 30 61.00 27.26 24.37
C ALA A 30 61.41 26.97 25.84
N ARG A 31 62.74 26.78 25.96
CA ARG A 31 63.69 26.98 27.09
C ARG A 31 63.65 25.91 28.20
N ILE A 32 64.76 25.32 28.67
CA ILE A 32 66.05 25.86 29.15
C ILE A 32 67.14 24.77 28.93
N GLY A 33 68.35 25.09 28.46
CA GLY A 33 69.51 25.05 29.37
C GLY A 33 70.81 24.70 28.63
N LYS A 34 71.85 25.50 28.92
CA LYS A 34 73.20 25.43 28.36
C LYS A 34 74.00 24.40 29.14
N GLY A 35 74.45 23.32 28.49
CA GLY A 35 75.34 22.32 29.09
C GLY A 35 76.04 21.53 27.99
N ARG A 36 77.33 21.83 27.76
CA ARG A 36 78.23 21.04 26.91
C ARG A 36 78.39 19.65 27.51
N ASN A 37 78.10 18.59 26.76
CA ASN A 37 78.90 17.37 26.79
C ASN A 37 78.71 16.58 25.49
N ASP A 38 79.82 16.41 24.77
CA ASP A 38 79.94 15.58 23.58
C ASP A 38 79.81 14.10 23.95
N SER A 39 78.63 13.48 23.73
CA SER A 39 78.46 12.01 23.52
C SER A 39 76.99 11.56 23.43
N ALA A 40 76.19 12.07 22.49
CA ALA A 40 74.80 11.59 22.32
C ALA A 40 74.22 11.51 20.87
N PRO A 41 74.93 11.03 19.82
CA PRO A 41 74.27 10.80 18.53
C PRO A 41 73.45 9.48 18.48
N ASN A 42 73.69 8.51 19.36
CA ASN A 42 73.20 7.14 19.18
C ASN A 42 71.88 6.79 19.90
N LEU A 43 71.46 7.52 20.95
CA LEU A 43 70.23 7.19 21.68
C LEU A 43 68.97 7.54 20.87
N HIS A 44 68.92 8.73 20.28
CA HIS A 44 67.76 9.18 19.50
C HIS A 44 67.53 8.35 18.23
N THR A 45 68.58 7.89 17.57
CA THR A 45 68.45 7.02 16.39
C THR A 45 67.92 5.64 16.77
N ARG A 46 68.34 5.09 17.92
CA ARG A 46 67.90 3.76 18.36
C ARG A 46 66.44 3.78 18.83
N GLU A 47 66.02 4.81 19.56
CA GLU A 47 64.62 4.99 19.96
C GLU A 47 63.71 5.24 18.74
N ALA A 48 64.14 6.05 17.77
CA ALA A 48 63.39 6.26 16.53
C ALA A 48 63.24 4.98 15.70
N LEU A 49 64.28 4.14 15.63
CA LEU A 49 64.22 2.84 14.96
C LEU A 49 63.26 1.86 15.66
N LEU A 50 63.26 1.83 17.00
CA LEU A 50 62.33 0.99 17.77
C LEU A 50 60.87 1.43 17.59
N LEU A 51 60.59 2.74 17.57
CA LEU A 51 59.26 3.27 17.29
C LEU A 51 58.79 2.91 15.86
N LEU A 52 59.70 2.96 14.89
CA LEU A 52 59.42 2.64 13.50
C LEU A 52 59.16 1.12 13.34
N GLN A 53 59.94 0.27 14.00
CA GLN A 53 59.70 -1.17 14.06
C GLN A 53 58.35 -1.51 14.71
N ASN A 54 58.03 -0.90 15.85
CA ASN A 54 56.72 -1.10 16.51
C ASN A 54 55.56 -0.66 15.60
N TYR A 55 55.73 0.43 14.84
CA TYR A 55 54.72 0.89 13.89
C TYR A 55 54.56 -0.09 12.72
N GLU A 56 55.64 -0.63 12.17
CA GLU A 56 55.62 -1.67 11.14
C GLU A 56 54.98 -2.98 11.62
N GLU A 57 55.26 -3.39 12.87
CA GLU A 57 54.67 -4.58 13.49
C GLU A 57 53.18 -4.42 13.78
N SER A 58 52.73 -3.19 14.09
CA SER A 58 51.32 -2.87 14.33
C SER A 58 50.42 -3.03 13.10
N ARG A 59 51.00 -3.17 11.89
CA ARG A 59 50.32 -3.22 10.59
C ARG A 59 49.42 -2.02 10.28
N GLN A 60 49.52 -0.93 11.04
CA GLN A 60 48.77 0.30 10.80
C GLN A 60 49.33 1.12 9.64
N GLY A 61 50.58 0.85 9.24
CA GLY A 61 51.19 1.39 8.03
C GLY A 61 52.47 0.65 7.69
N TRP A 62 53.00 0.93 6.52
CA TRP A 62 54.21 0.34 5.97
C TRP A 62 55.06 1.41 5.31
N PHE A 63 56.35 1.16 5.17
CA PHE A 63 57.30 2.05 4.56
C PHE A 63 57.92 1.43 3.32
N TRP A 64 58.35 2.29 2.42
CA TRP A 64 59.03 1.87 1.19
C TRP A 64 60.05 2.92 0.76
N SER A 65 61.07 2.47 0.03
CA SER A 65 61.97 3.35 -0.70
C SER A 65 62.34 2.77 -2.04
N THR A 66 62.73 3.65 -2.96
CA THR A 66 63.24 3.27 -4.28
C THR A 66 64.61 3.88 -4.54
N ASP A 67 65.29 3.33 -5.55
CA ASP A 67 66.40 3.99 -6.22
C ASP A 67 65.91 5.06 -7.23
N ALA A 68 66.85 5.68 -7.94
CA ALA A 68 66.59 6.68 -8.97
C ALA A 68 65.85 6.11 -10.21
N ALA A 69 65.87 4.79 -10.42
CA ALA A 69 65.12 4.12 -11.48
C ALA A 69 63.71 3.69 -11.05
N GLY A 70 63.30 4.00 -9.81
CA GLY A 70 61.99 3.64 -9.27
C GLY A 70 61.88 2.17 -8.83
N ARG A 71 63.01 1.47 -8.66
CA ARG A 71 63.05 0.10 -8.16
C ARG A 71 63.11 0.07 -6.65
N LEU A 72 62.37 -0.83 -6.02
CA LEU A 72 62.31 -0.98 -4.57
C LEU A 72 63.70 -1.28 -3.97
N THR A 73 64.13 -0.44 -3.04
CA THR A 73 65.34 -0.63 -2.22
C THR A 73 65.01 -1.03 -0.78
N TYR A 74 63.79 -0.74 -0.35
CA TYR A 74 63.26 -1.15 0.95
C TYR A 74 61.74 -1.26 0.86
N ILE A 75 61.18 -2.24 1.55
CA ILE A 75 59.75 -2.35 1.81
C ILE A 75 59.56 -3.09 3.14
N THR A 76 58.60 -2.66 3.95
CA THR A 76 58.27 -3.36 5.20
C THR A 76 57.85 -4.82 4.91
N ASP A 77 58.51 -5.78 5.56
CA ASP A 77 58.29 -7.23 5.35
C ASP A 77 56.84 -7.68 5.59
N ALA A 78 56.13 -7.02 6.51
CA ALA A 78 54.72 -7.32 6.79
C ALA A 78 53.83 -7.14 5.53
N VAL A 79 54.12 -6.14 4.70
CA VAL A 79 53.38 -5.90 3.45
C VAL A 79 53.81 -6.82 2.32
N ALA A 80 55.08 -7.21 2.26
CA ALA A 80 55.52 -8.24 1.34
C ALA A 80 54.71 -9.54 1.53
N ARG A 81 54.55 -9.96 2.80
CA ARG A 81 53.74 -11.14 3.16
C ARG A 81 52.25 -10.95 2.85
N LEU A 82 51.70 -9.76 3.03
CA LEU A 82 50.31 -9.46 2.66
C LEU A 82 50.06 -9.63 1.15
N MET A 83 51.08 -9.42 0.31
CA MET A 83 51.02 -9.70 -1.13
C MET A 83 51.32 -11.16 -1.50
N GLY A 84 51.61 -12.03 -0.52
CA GLY A 84 52.01 -13.41 -0.76
C GLY A 84 53.44 -13.57 -1.30
N ARG A 85 54.30 -12.56 -1.10
CA ARG A 85 55.70 -12.56 -1.55
C ARG A 85 56.67 -12.40 -0.37
N SER A 86 57.94 -12.74 -0.57
CA SER A 86 58.99 -12.42 0.41
C SER A 86 59.55 -11.01 0.15
N GLY A 87 60.03 -10.32 1.19
CA GLY A 87 60.65 -8.99 1.03
C GLY A 87 61.80 -9.00 0.02
N GLY A 88 62.59 -10.07 0.00
CA GLY A 88 63.67 -10.27 -0.96
C GLY A 88 63.24 -10.42 -2.42
N GLU A 89 62.05 -10.95 -2.70
CA GLU A 89 61.48 -11.05 -4.05
C GLU A 89 61.04 -9.70 -4.62
N LEU A 90 60.73 -8.74 -3.74
CA LEU A 90 60.23 -7.42 -4.13
C LEU A 90 61.36 -6.41 -4.33
N LEU A 91 62.50 -6.60 -3.67
CA LEU A 91 63.67 -5.73 -3.85
C LEU A 91 64.14 -5.77 -5.32
N GLY A 92 64.38 -4.60 -5.90
CA GLY A 92 64.77 -4.44 -7.31
C GLY A 92 63.61 -4.44 -8.31
N THR A 93 62.39 -4.75 -7.89
CA THR A 93 61.20 -4.66 -8.76
C THR A 93 60.72 -3.20 -8.87
N PRO A 94 60.13 -2.78 -10.01
CA PRO A 94 59.51 -1.46 -10.13
C PRO A 94 58.40 -1.26 -9.10
N PHE A 95 58.42 -0.13 -8.38
CA PHE A 95 57.39 0.18 -7.37
C PHE A 95 55.96 0.19 -7.92
N VAL A 96 55.80 0.56 -9.19
CA VAL A 96 54.50 0.61 -9.86
C VAL A 96 53.86 -0.78 -10.05
N ASP A 97 54.66 -1.85 -10.07
CA ASP A 97 54.19 -3.23 -10.31
C ASP A 97 53.46 -3.82 -9.08
N LEU A 98 53.55 -3.13 -7.93
CA LEU A 98 52.81 -3.47 -6.72
C LEU A 98 51.31 -3.16 -6.85
N PHE A 99 50.92 -2.38 -7.86
CA PHE A 99 49.58 -1.86 -8.02
C PHE A 99 48.99 -2.24 -9.37
N LEU A 100 47.68 -2.38 -9.42
CA LEU A 100 46.98 -2.49 -10.70
C LEU A 100 46.94 -1.12 -11.40
N PRO A 101 46.99 -1.10 -12.74
CA PRO A 101 46.73 0.11 -13.50
C PRO A 101 45.37 0.68 -13.10
N ALA A 102 45.27 2.01 -12.97
CA ALA A 102 43.99 2.65 -12.71
C ALA A 102 43.02 2.33 -13.86
N ASP A 103 41.87 1.74 -13.55
CA ASP A 103 40.80 1.54 -14.52
C ASP A 103 40.34 2.91 -15.05
N SER A 104 40.15 3.00 -16.36
CA SER A 104 39.77 4.20 -17.11
C SER A 104 38.30 4.63 -16.87
N ASN A 105 37.85 4.61 -15.62
CA ASN A 105 36.54 5.12 -15.21
C ASN A 105 36.66 6.56 -14.69
N GLY A 106 36.73 7.50 -15.63
CA GLY A 106 36.13 8.84 -15.49
C GLY A 106 36.82 9.90 -14.62
N GLU A 107 37.65 9.55 -13.64
CA GLU A 107 38.37 10.56 -12.85
C GLU A 107 39.78 10.79 -13.42
N ARG A 108 40.08 12.04 -13.80
CA ARG A 108 41.42 12.50 -14.23
C ARG A 108 42.44 12.50 -13.07
N GLN A 109 42.58 11.39 -12.35
CA GLN A 109 43.64 11.24 -11.35
C GLN A 109 44.98 11.01 -12.05
N ARG A 110 46.03 11.69 -11.57
CA ARG A 110 47.40 11.56 -12.11
C ARG A 110 47.90 10.15 -11.77
N THR A 111 48.27 9.38 -12.78
CA THR A 111 48.75 8.01 -12.58
C THR A 111 50.10 8.01 -11.82
N LEU A 112 50.31 7.04 -10.94
CA LEU A 112 51.56 6.91 -10.17
C LEU A 112 52.83 6.99 -11.05
N PRO A 113 52.91 6.35 -12.24
CA PRO A 113 54.05 6.51 -13.15
C PRO A 113 54.33 7.96 -13.57
N PHE A 114 53.30 8.77 -13.78
CA PHE A 114 53.44 10.18 -14.13
C PHE A 114 54.05 11.00 -12.98
N LEU A 115 53.60 10.74 -11.74
CA LEU A 115 54.10 11.43 -10.54
C LEU A 115 55.57 11.11 -10.26
N LEU A 116 55.98 9.86 -10.45
CA LEU A 116 57.37 9.41 -10.32
C LEU A 116 58.27 10.03 -11.39
N THR A 117 57.80 10.08 -12.66
CA THR A 117 58.56 10.70 -13.77
C THR A 117 58.78 12.19 -13.55
N ARG A 118 57.78 12.89 -12.99
CA ARG A 118 57.84 14.32 -12.64
C ARG A 118 58.58 14.62 -11.34
N GLN A 119 59.13 13.60 -10.66
CA GLN A 119 59.79 13.73 -9.35
C GLN A 119 58.93 14.52 -8.33
N SER A 120 57.60 14.40 -8.43
CA SER A 120 56.66 15.15 -7.61
C SER A 120 56.35 14.38 -6.31
N LYS A 121 56.12 15.11 -5.22
CA LYS A 121 55.54 14.54 -4.01
C LYS A 121 54.07 14.15 -4.26
N PHE A 122 53.62 13.12 -3.57
CA PHE A 122 52.22 12.71 -3.55
C PHE A 122 51.87 12.23 -2.14
N ASP A 123 50.65 12.55 -1.71
CA ASP A 123 50.16 12.29 -0.38
C ASP A 123 48.84 11.50 -0.51
N ASP A 124 48.73 10.39 0.21
CA ASP A 124 47.57 9.49 0.32
C ASP A 124 46.90 9.10 -1.00
N LEU A 125 47.70 8.78 -2.03
CA LEU A 125 47.20 8.35 -3.33
C LEU A 125 46.56 6.95 -3.21
N PRO A 126 45.25 6.78 -3.46
CA PRO A 126 44.59 5.50 -3.34
C PRO A 126 44.94 4.60 -4.53
N LEU A 127 45.49 3.43 -4.27
CA LEU A 127 45.94 2.47 -5.27
C LEU A 127 45.47 1.06 -4.92
N ARG A 128 45.03 0.30 -5.93
CA ARG A 128 44.62 -1.10 -5.76
C ARG A 128 45.85 -1.99 -5.85
N ALA A 129 46.04 -2.88 -4.87
CA ALA A 129 47.18 -3.79 -4.86
C ALA A 129 47.08 -4.82 -6.02
N ALA A 130 48.23 -5.19 -6.58
CA ALA A 130 48.31 -6.15 -7.69
C ALA A 130 48.05 -7.59 -7.27
N SER A 131 48.35 -7.94 -6.02
CA SER A 131 48.10 -9.26 -5.45
C SER A 131 47.95 -9.19 -3.95
N ALA A 132 47.12 -10.06 -3.38
CA ALA A 132 47.01 -10.32 -1.96
C ALA A 132 47.13 -11.83 -1.70
N ALA A 133 47.75 -12.23 -0.59
CA ALA A 133 48.01 -13.62 -0.25
C ALA A 133 46.72 -14.45 -0.05
N ASP A 134 45.65 -13.79 0.38
CA ASP A 134 44.32 -14.33 0.64
C ASP A 134 43.40 -14.30 -0.60
N GLY A 135 43.86 -13.72 -1.71
CA GLY A 135 43.04 -13.49 -2.91
C GLY A 135 42.00 -12.37 -2.74
N GLU A 136 42.01 -11.66 -1.61
CA GLU A 136 41.07 -10.55 -1.35
C GLU A 136 41.52 -9.27 -2.06
N GLU A 137 40.55 -8.45 -2.47
CA GLU A 137 40.84 -7.12 -3.00
C GLU A 137 41.32 -6.18 -1.88
N ARG A 138 42.49 -5.54 -2.10
CA ARG A 138 43.13 -4.60 -1.16
C ARG A 138 43.35 -3.23 -1.79
N TRP A 139 43.09 -2.20 -1.01
CA TRP A 139 43.29 -0.79 -1.36
C TRP A 139 44.25 -0.13 -0.38
N TRP A 140 45.29 0.55 -0.91
CA TRP A 140 46.28 1.24 -0.10
C TRP A 140 46.31 2.73 -0.42
N ALA A 141 46.38 3.57 0.61
CA ALA A 141 46.74 4.97 0.46
C ALA A 141 48.26 5.08 0.53
N VAL A 142 48.89 5.61 -0.52
CA VAL A 142 50.35 5.65 -0.65
C VAL A 142 50.84 7.08 -0.74
N SER A 143 51.79 7.41 0.11
CA SER A 143 52.47 8.71 0.17
C SER A 143 53.94 8.53 -0.22
N GLY A 144 54.50 9.48 -0.97
CA GLY A 144 55.88 9.41 -1.44
C GLY A 144 56.51 10.79 -1.65
N ARG A 145 57.77 10.92 -1.22
CA ARG A 145 58.59 12.12 -1.41
C ARG A 145 59.90 11.76 -2.11
N PRO A 146 60.34 12.56 -3.10
CA PRO A 146 61.66 12.38 -3.70
C PRO A 146 62.75 12.68 -2.66
N HIS A 147 63.85 11.95 -2.71
CA HIS A 147 65.05 12.25 -1.93
C HIS A 147 66.26 12.38 -2.85
N PHE A 148 67.21 13.21 -2.43
CA PHE A 148 68.38 13.60 -3.21
C PHE A 148 69.66 13.22 -2.46
N GLY A 149 70.68 12.83 -3.20
CA GLY A 149 72.00 12.51 -2.66
C GLY A 149 72.76 13.76 -2.22
N GLY A 150 73.95 13.57 -1.62
CA GLY A 150 74.78 14.67 -1.12
C GLY A 150 75.22 15.72 -2.15
N GLY A 151 75.11 15.40 -3.46
CA GLY A 151 75.38 16.31 -4.58
C GLY A 151 74.14 17.02 -5.16
N GLY A 152 72.93 16.77 -4.63
CA GLY A 152 71.68 17.30 -5.18
C GLY A 152 71.05 16.46 -6.30
N ASP A 153 71.68 15.36 -6.71
CA ASP A 153 71.14 14.44 -7.70
C ASP A 153 70.00 13.59 -7.13
N PHE A 154 68.98 13.32 -7.95
CA PHE A 154 67.83 12.51 -7.57
C PHE A 154 68.25 11.08 -7.22
N ALA A 155 68.00 10.66 -5.98
CA ALA A 155 68.41 9.34 -5.47
C ALA A 155 67.25 8.33 -5.40
N GLY A 156 66.01 8.77 -5.60
CA GLY A 156 64.81 7.93 -5.61
C GLY A 156 63.69 8.49 -4.72
N TYR A 157 62.78 7.64 -4.27
CA TYR A 157 61.67 8.00 -3.40
C TYR A 157 61.75 7.35 -2.03
N ARG A 158 61.14 7.98 -1.03
CA ARG A 158 60.80 7.37 0.25
C ARG A 158 59.37 7.71 0.59
N GLY A 159 58.68 6.75 1.18
CA GLY A 159 57.26 6.89 1.42
C GLY A 159 56.73 5.94 2.46
N SER A 160 55.43 6.10 2.68
CA SER A 160 54.64 5.20 3.50
C SER A 160 53.38 4.79 2.76
N GLY A 161 52.77 3.71 3.20
CA GLY A 161 51.41 3.36 2.81
C GLY A 161 50.61 2.86 4.00
N THR A 162 49.29 2.91 3.84
CA THR A 162 48.32 2.47 4.85
C THR A 162 47.25 1.65 4.16
N ASP A 163 46.80 0.56 4.79
CA ASP A 163 45.68 -0.24 4.30
C ASP A 163 44.35 0.49 4.58
N ILE A 164 43.69 0.94 3.51
CA ILE A 164 42.39 1.63 3.58
C ILE A 164 41.23 0.72 3.16
N THR A 165 41.48 -0.59 3.01
CA THR A 165 40.47 -1.57 2.53
C THR A 165 39.23 -1.58 3.44
N ALA A 166 39.41 -1.67 4.76
CA ALA A 166 38.30 -1.71 5.71
C ALA A 166 37.52 -0.39 5.73
N GLN A 167 38.22 0.75 5.68
CA GLN A 167 37.59 2.08 5.63
C GLN A 167 36.79 2.25 4.34
N ARG A 168 37.34 1.82 3.21
CA ARG A 168 36.68 1.92 1.91
C ARG A 168 35.47 0.99 1.82
N ARG A 169 35.58 -0.28 2.24
CA ARG A 169 34.44 -1.21 2.34
C ARG A 169 33.36 -0.65 3.26
N SER A 170 33.72 -0.10 4.42
CA SER A 170 32.77 0.53 5.34
C SER A 170 32.10 1.77 4.73
N ALA A 171 32.83 2.61 3.99
CA ALA A 171 32.27 3.77 3.31
C ALA A 171 31.34 3.37 2.14
N GLU A 172 31.70 2.35 1.38
CA GLU A 172 30.88 1.78 0.31
C GLU A 172 29.61 1.13 0.87
N ASP A 173 29.71 0.37 1.96
CA ASP A 173 28.57 -0.22 2.66
C ASP A 173 27.66 0.85 3.28
N ALA A 174 28.23 1.88 3.90
CA ALA A 174 27.47 3.02 4.43
C ALA A 174 26.73 3.77 3.31
N SER A 175 27.39 4.00 2.17
CA SER A 175 26.77 4.63 1.00
C SER A 175 25.67 3.75 0.40
N ARG A 176 25.83 2.43 0.41
CA ARG A 176 24.82 1.49 -0.07
C ARG A 176 23.61 1.44 0.86
N LEU A 177 23.81 1.36 2.18
CA LEU A 177 22.73 1.37 3.17
C LEU A 177 21.95 2.70 3.20
N ALA A 178 22.60 3.80 2.84
CA ALA A 178 21.93 5.10 2.72
C ALA A 178 20.94 5.15 1.54
N LEU A 179 21.12 4.33 0.50
CA LEU A 179 20.37 4.43 -0.75
C LEU A 179 19.50 3.19 -1.08
N TYR A 180 19.76 2.05 -0.46
CA TYR A 180 19.11 0.78 -0.79
C TYR A 180 18.53 0.09 0.45
N ASP A 181 17.42 -0.61 0.26
CA ASP A 181 16.80 -1.47 1.28
C ASP A 181 17.68 -2.71 1.50
N SER A 182 18.03 -3.00 2.75
CA SER A 182 18.96 -4.08 3.09
C SER A 182 18.39 -5.47 2.84
N LEU A 183 17.06 -5.61 2.82
CA LEU A 183 16.40 -6.91 2.63
C LEU A 183 16.27 -7.27 1.14
N THR A 184 15.69 -6.37 0.35
CA THR A 184 15.36 -6.60 -1.06
C THR A 184 16.44 -6.13 -2.02
N GLY A 185 17.35 -5.26 -1.56
CA GLY A 185 18.37 -4.62 -2.39
C GLY A 185 17.82 -3.59 -3.38
N LEU A 186 16.52 -3.27 -3.33
CA LEU A 186 15.88 -2.20 -4.10
C LEU A 186 16.25 -0.81 -3.56
N ALA A 187 15.93 0.25 -4.30
CA ALA A 187 16.07 1.60 -3.75
C ALA A 187 15.21 1.75 -2.48
N ASN A 188 15.72 2.49 -1.49
CA ASN A 188 14.93 2.84 -0.30
C ASN A 188 14.09 4.09 -0.55
N ARG A 189 13.24 4.45 0.43
CA ARG A 189 12.38 5.65 0.39
C ARG A 189 13.16 6.93 0.08
N PHE A 190 14.33 7.12 0.71
CA PHE A 190 15.14 8.33 0.50
C PHE A 190 15.64 8.45 -0.94
N HIS A 191 16.17 7.36 -1.49
CA HIS A 191 16.73 7.35 -2.84
C HIS A 191 15.66 7.55 -3.91
N ILE A 192 14.51 6.88 -3.79
CA ILE A 192 13.44 6.98 -4.79
C ILE A 192 12.79 8.37 -4.77
N SER A 193 12.60 9.00 -3.59
CA SER A 193 12.09 10.37 -3.49
C SER A 193 13.02 11.37 -4.19
N LYS A 194 14.33 11.29 -3.92
CA LYS A 194 15.31 12.17 -4.57
C LYS A 194 15.36 11.95 -6.09
N LYS A 195 15.22 10.70 -6.55
CA LYS A 195 15.13 10.37 -7.98
C LYS A 195 13.87 10.98 -8.59
N LEU A 196 12.72 10.85 -7.93
CA LEU A 196 11.44 11.43 -8.37
C LEU A 196 11.54 12.96 -8.49
N ASP A 197 12.04 13.65 -7.46
CA ASP A 197 12.24 15.10 -7.48
C ASP A 197 13.10 15.55 -8.66
N SER A 198 14.23 14.88 -8.87
CA SER A 198 15.13 15.20 -9.98
C SER A 198 14.51 14.94 -11.35
N THR A 199 13.69 13.89 -11.47
CA THR A 199 13.01 13.52 -12.72
C THR A 199 11.90 14.51 -13.03
N LEU A 200 11.06 14.86 -12.05
CA LEU A 200 9.99 15.85 -12.19
C LEU A 200 10.54 17.23 -12.54
N ALA A 201 11.63 17.67 -11.89
CA ALA A 201 12.25 18.95 -12.19
C ALA A 201 12.79 19.01 -13.63
N ALA A 202 13.44 17.94 -14.11
CA ALA A 202 13.92 17.86 -15.48
C ALA A 202 12.77 17.81 -16.50
N PHE A 203 11.70 17.08 -16.19
CA PHE A 203 10.60 16.83 -17.11
C PHE A 203 9.63 18.01 -17.20
N ALA A 204 9.46 18.76 -16.11
CA ALA A 204 8.70 20.02 -16.13
C ALA A 204 9.26 21.01 -17.17
N GLN A 205 10.59 21.11 -17.29
CA GLN A 205 11.24 21.97 -18.29
C GLN A 205 11.03 21.48 -19.73
N GLN A 206 10.92 20.16 -19.92
CA GLN A 206 10.74 19.51 -21.22
C GLN A 206 9.26 19.29 -21.57
N GLN A 207 8.33 19.71 -20.71
CA GLN A 207 6.89 19.41 -20.81
C GLN A 207 6.60 17.91 -20.98
N ARG A 208 7.39 17.07 -20.30
CA ARG A 208 7.22 15.61 -20.28
C ARG A 208 6.47 15.16 -19.03
N SER A 209 5.92 13.96 -19.12
CA SER A 209 5.10 13.37 -18.07
C SER A 209 5.86 12.30 -17.30
N CYS A 210 5.48 12.06 -16.05
CA CYS A 210 6.06 11.01 -15.22
C CYS A 210 4.96 10.36 -14.40
N ALA A 211 4.80 9.04 -14.53
CA ALA A 211 3.87 8.28 -13.71
C ALA A 211 4.58 7.64 -12.53
N ILE A 212 3.85 7.49 -11.43
CA ILE A 212 4.26 6.64 -10.30
C ILE A 212 3.17 5.61 -10.02
N MET A 213 3.60 4.44 -9.54
CA MET A 213 2.72 3.42 -9.00
C MET A 213 3.12 3.16 -7.55
N LEU A 214 2.17 3.26 -6.63
CA LEU A 214 2.30 2.77 -5.26
C LEU A 214 1.62 1.41 -5.14
N LEU A 215 2.25 0.50 -4.44
CA LEU A 215 1.81 -0.88 -4.33
C LEU A 215 1.81 -1.31 -2.87
N ASP A 216 0.82 -2.12 -2.52
CA ASP A 216 0.70 -2.76 -1.22
C ASP A 216 0.36 -4.24 -1.41
N LEU A 217 1.03 -5.10 -0.65
CA LEU A 217 0.82 -6.54 -0.75
C LEU A 217 -0.38 -6.96 0.11
N ASP A 218 -1.47 -7.33 -0.56
CA ASP A 218 -2.68 -7.76 0.13
C ASP A 218 -2.40 -9.01 0.96
N ARG A 219 -2.77 -8.96 2.25
CA ARG A 219 -2.65 -10.05 3.22
C ARG A 219 -1.21 -10.47 3.54
N PHE A 220 -0.21 -9.60 3.31
CA PHE A 220 1.17 -9.89 3.72
C PHE A 220 1.30 -10.13 5.23
N LYS A 221 0.56 -9.38 6.06
CA LYS A 221 0.50 -9.59 7.51
C LYS A 221 0.09 -11.02 7.87
N GLN A 222 -0.89 -11.60 7.18
CA GLN A 222 -1.34 -12.98 7.41
C GLN A 222 -0.21 -14.00 7.15
N VAL A 223 0.66 -13.73 6.17
CA VAL A 223 1.83 -14.58 5.91
C VAL A 223 2.82 -14.53 7.08
N ASN A 224 3.11 -13.34 7.61
CA ASN A 224 3.97 -13.19 8.78
C ASN A 224 3.37 -13.89 10.01
N ASP A 225 2.07 -13.72 10.24
CA ASP A 225 1.39 -14.28 11.40
C ASP A 225 1.31 -15.82 11.31
N THR A 226 1.20 -16.38 10.10
CA THR A 226 1.05 -17.84 9.90
C THR A 226 2.38 -18.58 9.74
N LEU A 227 3.34 -18.00 9.00
CA LEU A 227 4.60 -18.66 8.61
C LEU A 227 5.83 -18.04 9.27
N GLY A 228 5.67 -16.93 10.00
CA GLY A 228 6.75 -16.23 10.68
C GLY A 228 7.46 -15.18 9.80
N HIS A 229 8.17 -14.27 10.47
CA HIS A 229 8.94 -13.20 9.82
C HIS A 229 9.99 -13.67 8.79
N PRO A 230 10.74 -14.78 9.00
CA PRO A 230 11.69 -15.26 8.00
C PRO A 230 11.02 -15.60 6.65
N ALA A 231 9.82 -16.19 6.70
CA ALA A 231 9.02 -16.47 5.51
C ALA A 231 8.54 -15.18 4.84
N GLY A 232 8.09 -14.18 5.62
CA GLY A 232 7.75 -12.85 5.10
C GLY A 232 8.94 -12.17 4.41
N ASP A 233 10.13 -12.27 4.99
CA ASP A 233 11.36 -11.71 4.43
C ASP A 233 11.74 -12.36 3.10
N ALA A 234 11.62 -13.69 3.02
CA ALA A 234 11.84 -14.43 1.78
C ALA A 234 10.79 -14.10 0.71
N LEU A 235 9.54 -13.90 1.12
CA LEU A 235 8.46 -13.47 0.23
C LEU A 235 8.76 -12.07 -0.36
N LEU A 236 9.17 -11.11 0.47
CA LEU A 236 9.50 -9.75 0.02
C LEU A 236 10.64 -9.73 -1.00
N LYS A 237 11.65 -10.60 -0.84
CA LYS A 237 12.72 -10.79 -1.85
C LYS A 237 12.17 -11.30 -3.18
N GLN A 238 11.30 -12.30 -3.15
CA GLN A 238 10.67 -12.82 -4.38
C GLN A 238 9.75 -11.80 -5.04
N VAL A 239 9.03 -10.99 -4.26
CA VAL A 239 8.22 -9.87 -4.77
C VAL A 239 9.11 -8.86 -5.49
N ALA A 240 10.22 -8.44 -4.87
CA ALA A 240 11.17 -7.52 -5.48
C ALA A 240 11.72 -8.08 -6.82
N GLU A 241 12.07 -9.36 -6.87
CA GLU A 241 12.51 -10.01 -8.12
C GLU A 241 11.43 -10.02 -9.21
N ARG A 242 10.16 -10.29 -8.86
CA ARG A 242 9.05 -10.26 -9.81
C ARG A 242 8.80 -8.86 -10.35
N LEU A 243 8.86 -7.84 -9.49
CA LEU A 243 8.72 -6.43 -9.91
C LEU A 243 9.85 -6.03 -10.86
N LEU A 244 11.10 -6.41 -10.57
CA LEU A 244 12.24 -6.12 -11.43
C LEU A 244 12.15 -6.79 -12.80
N LYS A 245 11.56 -7.99 -12.90
CA LYS A 245 11.34 -8.66 -14.20
C LYS A 245 10.35 -7.92 -15.10
N ILE A 246 9.41 -7.18 -14.52
CA ILE A 246 8.39 -6.44 -15.26
C ILE A 246 8.92 -5.05 -15.64
N VAL A 247 9.51 -4.33 -14.67
CA VAL A 247 9.97 -2.95 -14.88
C VAL A 247 11.33 -2.88 -15.59
N GLY A 248 12.19 -3.89 -15.40
CA GLY A 248 13.51 -3.99 -16.00
C GLY A 248 14.59 -3.14 -15.33
N ASP A 249 14.27 -1.89 -14.96
CA ASP A 249 15.22 -0.98 -14.31
C ASP A 249 15.11 -1.03 -12.79
N LYS A 250 16.21 -1.43 -12.14
CA LYS A 250 16.31 -1.54 -10.67
C LYS A 250 16.26 -0.18 -9.98
N GLU A 251 16.69 0.90 -10.62
CA GLU A 251 16.62 2.24 -10.02
C GLU A 251 15.20 2.80 -9.98
N MET A 252 14.27 2.21 -10.75
CA MET A 252 12.89 2.66 -10.85
C MET A 252 11.96 1.93 -9.89
N VAL A 253 12.44 0.92 -9.18
CA VAL A 253 11.67 0.12 -8.21
C VAL A 253 12.25 0.29 -6.82
N SER A 254 11.40 0.60 -5.85
CA SER A 254 11.79 0.84 -4.47
C SER A 254 10.87 0.13 -3.49
N ARG A 255 11.40 -0.13 -2.30
CA ARG A 255 10.62 -0.55 -1.13
C ARG A 255 10.57 0.61 -0.16
N LEU A 256 9.35 1.05 0.18
CA LEU A 256 9.14 2.21 1.04
C LEU A 256 9.19 1.86 2.53
N GLY A 257 8.93 0.58 2.85
CA GLY A 257 8.87 0.01 4.20
C GLY A 257 7.78 -1.06 4.27
N GLY A 258 7.88 -2.01 5.21
CA GLY A 258 6.85 -3.05 5.37
C GLY A 258 6.61 -3.83 4.07
N ASP A 259 5.36 -3.84 3.62
CA ASP A 259 4.81 -4.40 2.38
C ASP A 259 4.58 -3.37 1.26
N GLU A 260 5.05 -2.14 1.42
CA GLU A 260 4.86 -1.05 0.47
C GLU A 260 6.01 -0.94 -0.55
N PHE A 261 5.65 -0.84 -1.83
CA PHE A 261 6.59 -0.63 -2.93
C PHE A 261 6.18 0.59 -3.77
N GLN A 262 7.16 1.20 -4.42
CA GLN A 262 6.93 2.30 -5.36
C GLN A 262 7.72 2.11 -6.64
N ILE A 263 7.07 2.38 -7.77
CA ILE A 263 7.65 2.35 -9.11
C ILE A 263 7.56 3.74 -9.74
N ILE A 264 8.64 4.20 -10.38
CA ILE A 264 8.66 5.40 -11.23
C ILE A 264 8.67 4.98 -12.70
N LEU A 265 7.80 5.57 -13.51
CA LEU A 265 7.70 5.32 -14.95
C LEU A 265 7.89 6.66 -15.69
N PRO A 266 9.15 7.01 -16.04
CA PRO A 266 9.43 8.24 -16.76
C PRO A 266 8.81 8.22 -18.16
N ASP A 267 8.26 9.35 -18.57
CA ASP A 267 7.77 9.62 -19.93
C ASP A 267 6.60 8.72 -20.34
N GLN A 268 5.79 8.35 -19.34
CA GLN A 268 4.57 7.58 -19.52
C GLN A 268 3.38 8.34 -18.96
N GLU A 269 2.41 8.61 -19.84
CA GLU A 269 1.10 9.18 -19.50
C GLU A 269 -0.07 8.40 -20.11
N ASP A 270 0.23 7.38 -20.93
CA ASP A 270 -0.75 6.53 -21.58
C ASP A 270 -1.39 5.61 -20.54
N ARG A 271 -2.62 5.95 -20.13
CA ARG A 271 -3.39 5.18 -19.13
C ARG A 271 -3.68 3.76 -19.57
N GLY A 272 -3.72 3.48 -20.88
CA GLY A 272 -3.84 2.12 -21.39
C GLY A 272 -2.61 1.29 -21.02
N LYS A 273 -1.41 1.77 -21.40
CA LYS A 273 -0.15 1.09 -21.09
C LYS A 273 0.13 0.99 -19.59
N LEU A 274 -0.16 2.06 -18.85
CA LEU A 274 0.00 2.06 -17.39
C LEU A 274 -0.96 1.05 -16.73
N GLY A 275 -2.19 0.94 -17.25
CA GLY A 275 -3.15 -0.08 -16.81
C GLY A 275 -2.67 -1.50 -17.12
N ASP A 276 -2.10 -1.73 -18.30
CA ASP A 276 -1.52 -3.02 -18.68
C ASP A 276 -0.35 -3.41 -17.75
N VAL A 277 0.58 -2.49 -17.49
CA VAL A 277 1.69 -2.71 -16.55
C VAL A 277 1.19 -2.99 -15.14
N ALA A 278 0.21 -2.25 -14.65
CA ALA A 278 -0.37 -2.48 -13.32
C ALA A 278 -1.07 -3.84 -13.23
N ALA A 279 -1.82 -4.23 -14.28
CA ALA A 279 -2.46 -5.54 -14.37
C ALA A 279 -1.43 -6.69 -14.40
N ASP A 280 -0.34 -6.54 -15.16
CA ASP A 280 0.75 -7.50 -15.23
C ASP A 280 1.45 -7.65 -13.87
N ILE A 281 1.67 -6.55 -13.15
CA ILE A 281 2.20 -6.57 -11.78
C ILE A 281 1.27 -7.36 -10.86
N ILE A 282 -0.02 -7.02 -10.83
CA ILE A 282 -1.00 -7.70 -9.97
C ILE A 282 -1.06 -9.19 -10.31
N ALA A 283 -1.13 -9.54 -11.59
CA ALA A 283 -1.20 -10.93 -12.03
C ALA A 283 0.07 -11.70 -11.65
N SER A 284 1.25 -11.11 -11.84
CA SER A 284 2.55 -11.71 -11.48
C SER A 284 2.71 -11.87 -9.97
N LEU A 285 2.35 -10.84 -9.19
CA LEU A 285 2.43 -10.90 -7.73
C LEU A 285 1.39 -11.83 -7.12
N SER A 286 0.27 -12.05 -7.79
CA SER A 286 -0.78 -12.98 -7.35
C SER A 286 -0.46 -14.45 -7.65
N GLN A 287 0.62 -14.75 -8.36
CA GLN A 287 1.05 -16.14 -8.55
C GLN A 287 1.57 -16.75 -7.25
N PRO A 288 1.38 -18.06 -7.01
CA PRO A 288 1.85 -18.71 -5.79
C PRO A 288 3.35 -18.53 -5.56
N TYR A 289 3.74 -18.43 -4.29
CA TYR A 289 5.12 -18.40 -3.83
C TYR A 289 5.45 -19.71 -3.12
N SER A 290 6.69 -20.14 -3.27
CA SER A 290 7.26 -21.22 -2.47
C SER A 290 8.23 -20.60 -1.48
N VAL A 291 7.89 -20.67 -0.20
CA VAL A 291 8.64 -20.05 0.89
C VAL A 291 8.84 -21.11 1.96
N GLU A 292 10.10 -21.48 2.21
CA GLU A 292 10.49 -22.49 3.22
C GLU A 292 9.72 -23.83 3.10
N GLY A 293 9.38 -24.23 1.86
CA GLY A 293 8.65 -25.47 1.58
C GLY A 293 7.12 -25.38 1.74
N SER A 294 6.60 -24.22 2.16
CA SER A 294 5.17 -23.90 2.21
C SER A 294 4.74 -23.07 1.00
N ARG A 295 3.49 -23.27 0.57
CA ARG A 295 2.89 -22.51 -0.54
C ARG A 295 2.02 -21.39 0.02
N CYS A 296 2.32 -20.14 -0.34
CA CYS A 296 1.48 -18.99 -0.01
C CYS A 296 1.05 -18.23 -1.26
N ILE A 297 -0.08 -17.53 -1.18
CA ILE A 297 -0.62 -16.67 -2.23
C ILE A 297 -0.95 -15.34 -1.57
N ILE A 298 -0.42 -14.25 -2.14
CA ILE A 298 -0.75 -12.88 -1.76
C ILE A 298 -1.43 -12.19 -2.93
N GLY A 299 -2.13 -11.10 -2.66
CA GLY A 299 -2.59 -10.18 -3.70
C GLY A 299 -1.70 -8.95 -3.79
N ALA A 300 -2.02 -8.03 -4.70
CA ALA A 300 -1.45 -6.71 -4.71
C ALA A 300 -2.52 -5.69 -5.11
N SER A 301 -2.56 -4.58 -4.38
CA SER A 301 -3.35 -3.40 -4.74
C SER A 301 -2.39 -2.33 -5.27
N VAL A 302 -2.80 -1.57 -6.30
CA VAL A 302 -1.94 -0.58 -6.96
C VAL A 302 -2.64 0.76 -7.12
N GLY A 303 -2.02 1.85 -6.69
CA GLY A 303 -2.47 3.22 -6.95
C GLY A 303 -1.56 3.92 -7.96
N VAL A 304 -2.15 4.59 -8.95
CA VAL A 304 -1.40 5.21 -10.06
C VAL A 304 -1.67 6.72 -10.13
N ALA A 305 -0.62 7.54 -10.14
CA ALA A 305 -0.70 8.99 -10.36
C ALA A 305 0.29 9.43 -11.43
N ILE A 306 -0.08 10.44 -12.23
CA ILE A 306 0.66 10.89 -13.41
C ILE A 306 0.89 12.40 -13.33
N SER A 307 2.14 12.83 -13.23
CA SER A 307 2.53 14.23 -13.40
C SER A 307 2.53 14.62 -14.87
N PRO A 308 2.07 15.83 -15.24
CA PRO A 308 1.64 16.94 -14.37
C PRO A 308 0.15 16.92 -13.98
N PHE A 309 -0.62 15.94 -14.46
CA PHE A 309 -2.08 15.93 -14.34
C PHE A 309 -2.59 15.75 -12.92
N ASP A 310 -1.93 14.87 -12.17
CA ASP A 310 -2.30 14.46 -10.82
C ASP A 310 -1.40 15.13 -9.76
N GLY A 311 -0.61 16.12 -10.16
CA GLY A 311 0.35 16.82 -9.31
C GLY A 311 1.63 17.19 -10.06
N VAL A 312 2.29 18.25 -9.60
CA VAL A 312 3.55 18.74 -10.20
C VAL A 312 4.74 18.46 -9.28
N ALA A 313 4.53 18.50 -7.96
CA ALA A 313 5.51 18.11 -6.96
C ALA A 313 5.44 16.61 -6.64
N SER A 314 6.56 16.06 -6.15
CA SER A 314 6.66 14.66 -5.72
C SER A 314 5.68 14.34 -4.59
N ASP A 315 5.59 15.20 -3.58
CA ASP A 315 4.68 15.02 -2.44
C ASP A 315 3.21 14.93 -2.87
N ASP A 316 2.79 15.78 -3.82
CA ASP A 316 1.43 15.73 -4.37
C ASP A 316 1.19 14.41 -5.11
N LEU A 317 2.16 13.98 -5.93
CA LEU A 317 2.06 12.73 -6.69
C LEU A 317 1.95 11.53 -5.77
N VAL A 318 2.84 11.43 -4.78
CA VAL A 318 2.87 10.32 -3.81
C VAL A 318 1.57 10.28 -3.01
N ARG A 319 1.11 11.44 -2.48
CA ARG A 319 -0.18 11.53 -1.78
C ARG A 319 -1.33 11.08 -2.66
N ASN A 320 -1.37 11.51 -3.92
CA ASN A 320 -2.49 11.20 -4.81
C ASN A 320 -2.46 9.74 -5.31
N ALA A 321 -1.27 9.17 -5.52
CA ALA A 321 -1.13 7.74 -5.76
C ALA A 321 -1.57 6.91 -4.55
N ASP A 322 -1.33 7.39 -3.33
CA ASP A 322 -1.72 6.70 -2.10
C ASP A 322 -3.24 6.70 -1.92
N LEU A 323 -3.90 7.82 -2.20
CA LEU A 323 -5.38 7.89 -2.26
C LEU A 323 -5.95 6.91 -3.28
N ALA A 324 -5.32 6.77 -4.44
CA ALA A 324 -5.70 5.80 -5.45
C ALA A 324 -5.50 4.35 -4.98
N LEU A 325 -4.37 4.06 -4.31
CA LEU A 325 -4.05 2.76 -3.73
C LEU A 325 -5.06 2.37 -2.65
N TYR A 326 -5.37 3.30 -1.75
CA TYR A 326 -6.38 3.10 -0.71
C TYR A 326 -7.76 2.81 -1.32
N ALA A 327 -8.15 3.58 -2.34
CA ALA A 327 -9.40 3.35 -3.05
C ALA A 327 -9.43 2.03 -3.84
N ALA A 328 -8.27 1.51 -4.27
CA ALA A 328 -8.15 0.17 -4.84
C ALA A 328 -8.37 -0.93 -3.77
N LYS A 329 -7.82 -0.75 -2.56
CA LYS A 329 -8.05 -1.64 -1.42
C LYS A 329 -9.53 -1.70 -1.02
N GLY A 330 -10.17 -0.53 -0.86
CA GLY A 330 -11.60 -0.42 -0.53
C GLY A 330 -12.54 -0.98 -1.60
N GLY A 331 -12.12 -1.02 -2.86
CA GLY A 331 -12.90 -1.60 -3.95
C GLY A 331 -12.96 -3.14 -3.95
N GLY A 332 -12.19 -3.82 -3.09
CA GLY A 332 -12.13 -5.28 -3.02
C GLY A 332 -10.73 -5.87 -3.24
N ARG A 333 -9.67 -5.05 -3.19
CA ARG A 333 -8.26 -5.45 -3.34
C ARG A 333 -7.94 -6.11 -4.70
N GLY A 334 -6.70 -6.53 -4.91
CA GLY A 334 -6.28 -7.26 -6.11
C GLY A 334 -6.50 -6.51 -7.43
N ARG A 335 -6.46 -5.18 -7.39
CA ARG A 335 -6.76 -4.30 -8.53
C ARG A 335 -5.88 -3.05 -8.50
N PHE A 336 -5.80 -2.37 -9.64
CA PHE A 336 -5.20 -1.05 -9.70
C PHE A 336 -6.27 0.03 -9.70
N ARG A 337 -5.90 1.28 -9.41
CA ARG A 337 -6.76 2.42 -9.64
C ARG A 337 -5.94 3.65 -10.02
N PHE A 338 -6.40 4.38 -11.03
CA PHE A 338 -5.85 5.71 -11.31
C PHE A 338 -6.41 6.73 -10.32
N TYR A 339 -5.57 7.71 -9.96
CA TYR A 339 -6.05 8.87 -9.23
C TYR A 339 -7.09 9.65 -10.05
N SER A 340 -8.11 10.14 -9.34
CA SER A 340 -9.06 11.15 -9.78
C SER A 340 -9.37 12.08 -8.61
N SER A 341 -9.72 13.33 -8.85
CA SER A 341 -10.06 14.28 -7.76
C SER A 341 -11.22 13.79 -6.88
N ASP A 342 -12.15 13.01 -7.43
CA ASP A 342 -13.24 12.40 -6.67
C ASP A 342 -12.73 11.51 -5.52
N LEU A 343 -11.54 10.93 -5.63
CA LEU A 343 -10.93 10.14 -4.57
C LEU A 343 -10.47 10.98 -3.39
N HIS A 344 -9.95 12.18 -3.67
CA HIS A 344 -9.58 13.11 -2.61
C HIS A 344 -10.81 13.53 -1.81
N GLN A 345 -11.89 13.89 -2.50
CA GLN A 345 -13.14 14.26 -1.85
C GLN A 345 -13.75 13.08 -1.07
N ALA A 346 -13.74 11.88 -1.65
CA ALA A 346 -14.24 10.68 -0.97
C ALA A 346 -13.44 10.37 0.30
N ALA A 347 -12.13 10.64 0.32
CA ALA A 347 -11.30 10.48 1.51
C ALA A 347 -11.61 11.54 2.59
N GLU A 348 -11.83 12.80 2.19
CA GLU A 348 -12.27 13.86 3.11
C GLU A 348 -13.67 13.57 3.67
N ASP A 349 -14.62 13.18 2.81
CA ASP A 349 -15.97 12.80 3.22
C ASP A 349 -15.94 11.59 4.15
N ARG A 350 -15.09 10.59 3.88
CA ARG A 350 -14.89 9.44 4.76
C ARG A 350 -14.38 9.86 6.13
N ARG A 351 -13.42 10.79 6.19
CA ARG A 351 -12.89 11.31 7.45
C ARG A 351 -13.96 12.08 8.24
N ALA A 352 -14.74 12.93 7.56
CA ALA A 352 -15.87 13.62 8.17
C ALA A 352 -16.90 12.61 8.72
N LEU A 353 -17.23 11.57 7.95
CA LEU A 353 -18.11 10.50 8.39
C LEU A 353 -17.54 9.71 9.57
N GLU A 354 -16.23 9.48 9.64
CA GLU A 354 -15.60 8.85 10.81
C GLU A 354 -15.78 9.71 12.07
N GLU A 355 -15.52 11.01 11.97
CA GLU A 355 -15.71 11.96 13.07
C GLU A 355 -17.18 12.01 13.51
N ASP A 356 -18.12 12.10 12.57
CA ASP A 356 -19.55 12.09 12.86
C ASP A 356 -20.02 10.75 13.48
N LEU A 357 -19.46 9.62 13.02
CA LEU A 357 -19.80 8.29 13.52
C LEU A 357 -19.43 8.09 14.99
N ARG A 358 -18.36 8.73 15.48
CA ARG A 358 -17.97 8.69 16.91
C ARG A 358 -19.07 9.23 17.81
N ASP A 359 -19.77 10.27 17.36
CA ASP A 359 -20.82 10.92 18.13
C ASP A 359 -22.23 10.38 17.80
N ALA A 360 -22.39 9.67 16.68
CA ALA A 360 -23.69 9.25 16.16
C ALA A 360 -24.52 8.42 17.16
N LEU A 361 -23.87 7.50 17.90
CA LEU A 361 -24.51 6.69 18.93
C LEU A 361 -25.02 7.56 20.10
N GLY A 362 -24.17 8.45 20.61
CA GLY A 362 -24.53 9.34 21.72
C GLY A 362 -25.59 10.39 21.35
N ARG A 363 -25.67 10.76 20.07
CA ARG A 363 -26.65 11.71 19.53
C ARG A 363 -27.96 11.05 19.10
N GLY A 364 -28.12 9.73 19.25
CA GLY A 364 -29.36 9.02 18.88
C GLY A 364 -29.64 9.01 17.38
N GLN A 365 -28.61 9.03 16.54
CA GLN A 365 -28.73 9.04 15.08
C GLN A 365 -28.82 7.63 14.46
N MET A 366 -28.68 6.61 15.30
CA MET A 366 -28.70 5.20 14.90
C MET A 366 -30.04 4.57 15.27
N GLU A 367 -30.57 3.75 14.37
CA GLU A 367 -31.76 2.94 14.61
C GLU A 367 -31.60 1.53 14.03
N LEU A 368 -32.46 0.60 14.47
CA LEU A 368 -32.52 -0.74 13.91
C LEU A 368 -33.76 -0.89 13.05
N HIS A 369 -33.56 -1.39 11.83
CA HIS A 369 -34.63 -1.93 11.00
C HIS A 369 -34.54 -3.45 11.02
N TYR A 370 -35.66 -4.12 10.86
CA TYR A 370 -35.79 -5.56 10.98
C TYR A 370 -36.28 -6.13 9.65
N GLN A 371 -35.52 -7.04 9.07
CA GLN A 371 -35.92 -7.73 7.85
C GLN A 371 -36.47 -9.13 8.15
N PRO A 372 -37.71 -9.46 7.73
CA PRO A 372 -38.28 -10.78 7.97
C PRO A 372 -37.53 -11.94 7.30
N VAL A 373 -37.32 -13.00 8.06
CA VAL A 373 -36.84 -14.31 7.59
C VAL A 373 -38.04 -15.26 7.59
N VAL A 374 -38.37 -15.77 6.40
CA VAL A 374 -39.63 -16.47 6.14
C VAL A 374 -39.39 -17.94 5.83
N GLN A 375 -40.12 -18.83 6.48
CA GLN A 375 -40.09 -20.25 6.17
C GLN A 375 -40.66 -20.51 4.77
N ALA A 376 -39.84 -21.12 3.90
CA ALA A 376 -40.12 -21.22 2.46
C ALA A 376 -41.43 -21.96 2.13
N LYS A 377 -41.80 -22.96 2.96
CA LYS A 377 -42.98 -23.82 2.77
C LYS A 377 -44.29 -23.17 3.20
N SER A 378 -44.31 -22.48 4.34
CA SER A 378 -45.53 -21.97 4.99
C SER A 378 -45.76 -20.48 4.74
N ASN A 379 -44.74 -19.74 4.30
CA ASN A 379 -44.69 -18.27 4.32
C ASN A 379 -44.79 -17.66 5.72
N MET A 380 -44.61 -18.46 6.77
CA MET A 380 -44.59 -17.97 8.14
C MET A 380 -43.24 -17.34 8.43
N VAL A 381 -43.24 -16.13 8.95
CA VAL A 381 -42.03 -15.48 9.46
C VAL A 381 -41.59 -16.21 10.74
N THR A 382 -40.33 -16.64 10.79
CA THR A 382 -39.76 -17.38 11.94
C THR A 382 -38.73 -16.57 12.72
N GLY A 383 -38.23 -15.49 12.11
CA GLY A 383 -37.30 -14.57 12.74
C GLY A 383 -37.14 -13.31 11.91
N VAL A 384 -36.30 -12.40 12.39
CA VAL A 384 -35.93 -11.18 11.69
C VAL A 384 -34.43 -10.93 11.81
N GLU A 385 -33.84 -10.34 10.79
CA GLU A 385 -32.46 -9.85 10.83
C GLU A 385 -32.45 -8.37 11.25
N ALA A 386 -31.67 -8.04 12.28
CA ALA A 386 -31.47 -6.68 12.76
C ALA A 386 -30.41 -5.98 11.91
N LEU A 387 -30.84 -4.93 11.21
CA LEU A 387 -30.03 -4.17 10.28
C LEU A 387 -29.90 -2.73 10.78
N VAL A 388 -28.68 -2.33 11.13
CA VAL A 388 -28.40 -0.97 11.58
C VAL A 388 -28.66 0.06 10.48
N ARG A 389 -29.19 1.22 10.85
CA ARG A 389 -29.40 2.38 9.98
C ARG A 389 -28.82 3.61 10.64
N TRP A 390 -28.14 4.43 9.86
CA TRP A 390 -27.63 5.72 10.32
C TRP A 390 -28.39 6.84 9.61
N ASN A 391 -29.17 7.60 10.38
CA ASN A 391 -29.89 8.76 9.89
C ASN A 391 -29.10 10.03 10.25
N HIS A 392 -28.28 10.49 9.31
CA HIS A 392 -27.46 11.68 9.51
C HIS A 392 -28.30 12.95 9.34
N PRO A 393 -28.20 13.95 10.25
CA PRO A 393 -29.04 15.15 10.22
C PRO A 393 -28.87 15.98 8.94
N GLU A 394 -27.66 16.03 8.38
CA GLU A 394 -27.36 16.82 7.17
C GLU A 394 -27.33 15.98 5.89
N ARG A 395 -26.92 14.70 5.99
CA ARG A 395 -26.65 13.83 4.84
C ARG A 395 -27.81 12.85 4.55
N GLY A 396 -28.79 12.79 5.45
CA GLY A 396 -29.89 11.84 5.34
C GLY A 396 -29.47 10.40 5.68
N PRO A 397 -30.17 9.38 5.16
CA PRO A 397 -29.87 7.99 5.47
C PRO A 397 -28.55 7.54 4.83
N ILE A 398 -27.63 7.04 5.65
CA ILE A 398 -26.33 6.54 5.24
C ILE A 398 -26.34 5.01 5.24
N SER A 399 -25.91 4.41 4.13
CA SER A 399 -25.88 2.95 3.96
C SER A 399 -24.87 2.28 4.91
N PRO A 400 -25.22 1.13 5.54
CA PRO A 400 -24.28 0.31 6.30
C PRO A 400 -23.04 -0.11 5.53
N SER A 401 -23.18 -0.35 4.22
CA SER A 401 -22.05 -0.68 3.34
C SER A 401 -20.99 0.43 3.28
N LEU A 402 -21.33 1.66 3.66
CA LEU A 402 -20.40 2.78 3.72
C LEU A 402 -19.78 2.94 5.11
N PHE A 403 -20.59 2.96 6.18
CA PHE A 403 -20.10 3.33 7.51
C PHE A 403 -19.63 2.15 8.37
N VAL A 404 -20.07 0.91 8.13
CA VAL A 404 -19.57 -0.25 8.90
C VAL A 404 -18.07 -0.49 8.66
N PRO A 405 -17.54 -0.45 7.43
CA PRO A 405 -16.09 -0.53 7.21
C PRO A 405 -15.31 0.61 7.89
N ILE A 406 -15.89 1.82 7.94
CA ILE A 406 -15.31 2.95 8.67
C ILE A 406 -15.28 2.65 10.17
N ALA A 407 -16.36 2.10 10.72
CA ALA A 407 -16.45 1.71 12.13
C ALA A 407 -15.38 0.66 12.50
N GLU A 408 -15.13 -0.30 11.61
CA GLU A 408 -14.10 -1.34 11.78
C GLU A 408 -12.69 -0.74 11.80
N GLU A 409 -12.35 0.09 10.81
CA GLU A 409 -11.03 0.72 10.71
C GLU A 409 -10.77 1.71 11.85
N ALA A 410 -11.79 2.45 12.28
CA ALA A 410 -11.71 3.41 13.38
C ALA A 410 -11.87 2.77 14.77
N ASN A 411 -12.01 1.44 14.84
CA ASN A 411 -12.22 0.67 16.08
C ASN A 411 -13.49 1.09 16.86
N LEU A 412 -14.48 1.66 16.17
CA LEU A 412 -15.81 2.02 16.69
C LEU A 412 -16.82 0.86 16.61
N ILE A 413 -16.48 -0.20 15.85
CA ILE A 413 -17.33 -1.38 15.67
C ILE A 413 -17.72 -2.05 16.99
N TRP A 414 -16.88 -1.92 18.03
CA TRP A 414 -17.18 -2.40 19.38
C TRP A 414 -18.41 -1.74 20.00
N ALA A 415 -18.37 -0.41 20.07
CA ALA A 415 -19.45 0.38 20.66
C ALA A 415 -20.73 0.24 19.84
N LEU A 416 -20.60 0.25 18.51
CA LEU A 416 -21.72 0.06 17.59
C LEU A 416 -22.35 -1.32 17.77
N GLY A 417 -21.56 -2.38 17.74
CA GLY A 417 -22.06 -3.75 17.83
C GLY A 417 -22.64 -4.10 19.19
N GLU A 418 -22.06 -3.60 20.30
CA GLU A 418 -22.67 -3.73 21.62
C GLU A 418 -24.03 -3.02 21.67
N TRP A 419 -24.13 -1.80 21.13
CA TRP A 419 -25.39 -1.07 21.07
C TRP A 419 -26.44 -1.82 20.23
N VAL A 420 -26.07 -2.30 19.03
CA VAL A 420 -26.95 -3.09 18.15
C VAL A 420 -27.44 -4.33 18.89
N LEU A 421 -26.56 -5.09 19.52
CA LEU A 421 -26.91 -6.31 20.24
C LEU A 421 -27.90 -6.05 21.38
N ARG A 422 -27.61 -5.06 22.22
CA ARG A 422 -28.49 -4.70 23.34
C ARG A 422 -29.86 -4.24 22.85
N LYS A 423 -29.89 -3.38 21.82
CA LYS A 423 -31.13 -2.84 21.26
C LYS A 423 -31.97 -3.93 20.58
N ALA A 424 -31.34 -4.82 19.81
CA ALA A 424 -31.99 -5.96 19.19
C ALA A 424 -32.58 -6.91 20.25
N CYS A 425 -31.85 -7.20 21.33
CA CYS A 425 -32.35 -8.03 22.42
C CYS A 425 -33.51 -7.37 23.19
N GLU A 426 -33.46 -6.06 23.39
CA GLU A 426 -34.52 -5.28 24.05
C GLU A 426 -35.81 -5.31 23.23
N ASP A 427 -35.69 -5.07 21.93
CA ASP A 427 -36.81 -5.08 21.00
C ASP A 427 -37.38 -6.50 20.87
N ALA A 428 -36.52 -7.52 20.76
CA ALA A 428 -36.93 -8.92 20.62
C ALA A 428 -37.67 -9.48 21.84
N ALA A 429 -37.32 -9.03 23.04
CA ALA A 429 -38.00 -9.43 24.27
C ALA A 429 -39.49 -9.03 24.29
N ARG A 430 -39.89 -8.04 23.49
CA ARG A 430 -41.28 -7.57 23.38
C ARG A 430 -42.11 -8.32 22.35
N TRP A 431 -41.48 -9.11 21.48
CA TRP A 431 -42.18 -9.81 20.41
C TRP A 431 -42.92 -11.06 20.94
N PRO A 432 -44.11 -11.36 20.39
CA PRO A 432 -44.86 -12.54 20.78
C PRO A 432 -44.21 -13.84 20.29
N GLY A 433 -44.36 -14.90 21.08
CA GLY A 433 -43.93 -16.26 20.73
C GLY A 433 -42.41 -16.43 20.64
N ASP A 434 -41.97 -17.39 19.83
CA ASP A 434 -40.58 -17.86 19.77
C ASP A 434 -39.78 -17.16 18.64
N MET A 435 -40.19 -15.96 18.25
CA MET A 435 -39.57 -15.27 17.13
C MET A 435 -38.12 -14.90 17.45
N ARG A 436 -37.24 -15.26 16.51
CA ARG A 436 -35.80 -15.06 16.64
C ARG A 436 -35.35 -13.69 16.13
N VAL A 437 -34.31 -13.14 16.73
CA VAL A 437 -33.57 -11.98 16.20
C VAL A 437 -32.17 -12.42 15.80
N ALA A 438 -31.79 -12.12 14.56
CA ALA A 438 -30.45 -12.33 14.06
C ALA A 438 -29.66 -11.03 14.10
N VAL A 439 -28.42 -11.07 14.61
CA VAL A 439 -27.52 -9.92 14.73
C VAL A 439 -26.18 -10.26 14.08
N ASN A 440 -25.76 -9.42 13.14
CA ASN A 440 -24.47 -9.51 12.47
C ASN A 440 -23.30 -9.22 13.43
N VAL A 441 -22.27 -10.05 13.39
CA VAL A 441 -21.05 -9.91 14.19
C VAL A 441 -19.84 -9.80 13.25
N SER A 442 -19.14 -8.66 13.31
CA SER A 442 -17.90 -8.44 12.56
C SER A 442 -16.81 -9.45 12.96
N PRO A 443 -15.89 -9.84 12.05
CA PRO A 443 -14.74 -10.66 12.39
C PRO A 443 -13.85 -10.02 13.45
N ILE A 444 -13.72 -8.69 13.43
CA ILE A 444 -13.00 -7.95 14.47
C ILE A 444 -13.69 -8.19 15.81
N GLN A 445 -15.02 -8.11 15.85
CA GLN A 445 -15.80 -8.36 17.06
C GLN A 445 -15.66 -9.77 17.61
N PHE A 446 -15.69 -10.76 16.73
CA PHE A 446 -15.57 -12.17 17.07
C PHE A 446 -14.21 -12.51 17.68
N ALA A 447 -13.15 -11.81 17.26
CA ALA A 447 -11.80 -11.97 17.81
C ALA A 447 -11.64 -11.42 19.24
N ASN A 448 -12.64 -10.70 19.80
CA ASN A 448 -12.57 -10.27 21.20
C ASN A 448 -12.95 -11.39 22.16
N GLU A 449 -12.09 -11.64 23.13
CA GLU A 449 -12.41 -12.52 24.24
C GLU A 449 -13.58 -12.02 25.11
N ASP A 450 -13.89 -10.72 25.07
CA ASP A 450 -14.99 -10.12 25.85
C ASP A 450 -16.39 -10.31 25.22
N LEU A 451 -16.50 -10.75 23.96
CA LEU A 451 -17.79 -10.85 23.26
C LEU A 451 -18.83 -11.70 24.02
N PRO A 452 -18.51 -12.89 24.57
CA PRO A 452 -19.47 -13.69 25.34
C PRO A 452 -19.99 -12.96 26.58
N ARG A 453 -19.16 -12.13 27.22
CA ARG A 453 -19.56 -11.33 28.39
C ARG A 453 -20.59 -10.28 28.00
N VAL A 454 -20.41 -9.63 26.85
CA VAL A 454 -21.35 -8.64 26.31
C VAL A 454 -22.69 -9.31 25.96
N VAL A 455 -22.66 -10.47 25.29
CA VAL A 455 -23.86 -11.26 24.96
C VAL A 455 -24.61 -11.69 26.22
N ALA A 456 -23.91 -12.26 27.20
CA ALA A 456 -24.51 -12.67 28.47
C ALA A 456 -25.16 -11.48 29.21
N SER A 457 -24.49 -10.32 29.20
CA SER A 457 -25.02 -9.09 29.79
C SER A 457 -26.29 -8.61 29.09
N ALA A 458 -26.31 -8.63 27.75
CA ALA A 458 -27.48 -8.21 26.97
C ALA A 458 -28.69 -9.11 27.27
N LEU A 459 -28.53 -10.43 27.19
CA LEU A 459 -29.58 -11.41 27.49
C LEU A 459 -30.10 -11.28 28.92
N ALA A 460 -29.20 -11.17 29.90
CA ALA A 460 -29.58 -11.05 31.31
C ALA A 460 -30.33 -9.74 31.61
N THR A 461 -30.00 -8.65 30.90
CA THR A 461 -30.64 -7.34 31.10
C THR A 461 -32.03 -7.28 30.48
N THR A 462 -32.22 -7.90 29.31
CA THR A 462 -33.49 -7.85 28.57
C THR A 462 -34.43 -8.99 28.94
N GLY A 463 -33.92 -10.08 29.52
CA GLY A 463 -34.68 -11.30 29.81
C GLY A 463 -35.05 -12.09 28.56
N LEU A 464 -34.36 -11.85 27.43
CA LEU A 464 -34.57 -12.62 26.20
C LEU A 464 -34.03 -14.04 26.39
N GLU A 465 -34.84 -15.05 26.05
CA GLU A 465 -34.39 -16.44 26.03
C GLU A 465 -33.21 -16.60 25.05
N PRO A 466 -32.09 -17.21 25.46
CA PRO A 466 -30.86 -17.24 24.66
C PRO A 466 -31.04 -17.84 23.25
N ASP A 467 -31.90 -18.85 23.10
CA ASP A 467 -32.15 -19.54 21.83
C ASP A 467 -32.89 -18.67 20.80
N ARG A 468 -33.48 -17.56 21.23
CA ARG A 468 -34.08 -16.54 20.36
C ARG A 468 -33.07 -15.57 19.77
N LEU A 469 -31.86 -15.50 20.31
CA LEU A 469 -30.76 -14.71 19.74
C LEU A 469 -29.92 -15.57 18.81
N GLU A 470 -29.81 -15.15 17.56
CA GLU A 470 -28.95 -15.75 16.54
C GLU A 470 -27.82 -14.77 16.20
N LEU A 471 -26.57 -15.22 16.28
CA LEU A 471 -25.40 -14.43 15.89
C LEU A 471 -24.95 -14.86 14.50
N GLU A 472 -24.95 -13.92 13.56
CA GLU A 472 -24.53 -14.15 12.18
C GLU A 472 -23.05 -13.80 12.03
N ILE A 473 -22.27 -14.75 11.53
CA ILE A 473 -20.81 -14.64 11.48
C ILE A 473 -20.36 -15.04 10.08
N THR A 474 -19.55 -14.18 9.45
CA THR A 474 -19.03 -14.45 8.10
C THR A 474 -17.96 -15.53 8.09
N GLU A 475 -17.73 -16.18 6.94
CA GLU A 475 -16.70 -17.20 6.75
C GLU A 475 -15.26 -16.71 7.06
N SER A 476 -15.04 -15.39 7.04
CA SER A 476 -13.71 -14.80 7.27
C SER A 476 -13.15 -15.01 8.68
N VAL A 477 -13.99 -15.32 9.69
CA VAL A 477 -13.51 -15.62 11.05
C VAL A 477 -12.65 -16.89 11.12
N PHE A 478 -12.73 -17.77 10.11
CA PHE A 478 -11.94 -18.99 10.04
C PHE A 478 -10.52 -18.79 9.49
N LEU A 479 -10.17 -17.55 9.12
CA LEU A 479 -8.82 -17.21 8.63
C LEU A 479 -7.78 -16.97 9.75
N GLY A 480 -8.21 -16.97 11.03
CA GLY A 480 -7.38 -16.77 12.22
C GLY A 480 -6.93 -18.05 12.94
N ASP A 481 -6.45 -17.94 14.18
CA ASP A 481 -6.02 -19.09 14.98
C ASP A 481 -7.19 -20.02 15.34
N SER A 482 -7.14 -21.24 14.79
CA SER A 482 -8.16 -22.29 14.98
C SER A 482 -8.51 -22.60 16.44
N ASN A 483 -7.58 -22.42 17.39
CA ASN A 483 -7.83 -22.74 18.80
C ASN A 483 -8.65 -21.67 19.52
N GLU A 484 -8.39 -20.39 19.23
CA GLU A 484 -9.11 -19.26 19.84
C GLU A 484 -10.54 -19.21 19.32
N THR A 485 -10.72 -19.36 18.01
CA THR A 485 -12.03 -19.45 17.36
C THR A 485 -12.88 -20.58 17.95
N ALA A 486 -12.30 -21.77 18.18
CA ALA A 486 -13.02 -22.88 18.79
C ALA A 486 -13.47 -22.60 20.25
N ARG A 487 -12.63 -21.91 21.05
CA ARG A 487 -13.01 -21.48 22.41
C ARG A 487 -14.14 -20.47 22.38
N MET A 488 -14.09 -19.50 21.47
CA MET A 488 -15.13 -18.49 21.30
C MET A 488 -16.48 -19.14 20.97
N PHE A 489 -16.51 -20.05 19.99
CA PHE A 489 -17.72 -20.78 19.64
C PHE A 489 -18.28 -21.58 20.82
N LYS A 490 -17.41 -22.26 21.58
CA LYS A 490 -17.81 -23.00 22.77
C LYS A 490 -18.39 -22.07 23.85
N ALA A 491 -17.79 -20.89 24.05
CA ALA A 491 -18.27 -19.92 25.03
C ALA A 491 -19.66 -19.39 24.64
N LEU A 492 -19.85 -19.00 23.37
CA LEU A 492 -21.14 -18.51 22.87
C LEU A 492 -22.22 -19.60 22.93
N LYS A 493 -21.95 -20.82 22.44
CA LYS A 493 -22.91 -21.93 22.57
C LYS A 493 -23.19 -22.29 24.03
N GLY A 494 -22.22 -22.11 24.93
CA GLY A 494 -22.41 -22.27 26.38
C GLY A 494 -23.44 -21.31 26.98
N LEU A 495 -23.69 -20.15 26.34
CA LEU A 495 -24.76 -19.22 26.72
C LEU A 495 -26.13 -19.66 26.20
N GLY A 496 -26.19 -20.58 25.24
CA GLY A 496 -27.44 -21.06 24.63
C GLY A 496 -27.87 -20.31 23.36
N VAL A 497 -27.06 -19.37 22.86
CA VAL A 497 -27.38 -18.66 21.60
C VAL A 497 -27.24 -19.55 20.38
N ARG A 498 -27.94 -19.18 19.30
CA ARG A 498 -27.77 -19.81 17.98
C ARG A 498 -26.69 -19.11 17.18
N LEU A 499 -26.02 -19.85 16.31
CA LEU A 499 -24.97 -19.35 15.44
C LEU A 499 -25.34 -19.61 13.99
N ALA A 500 -25.27 -18.59 13.14
CA ALA A 500 -25.46 -18.70 11.71
C ALA A 500 -24.17 -18.35 10.96
N LEU A 501 -23.85 -19.14 9.94
CA LEU A 501 -22.76 -18.85 9.01
C LEU A 501 -23.29 -17.98 7.88
N ASP A 502 -22.77 -16.76 7.78
CA ASP A 502 -23.17 -15.76 6.79
C ASP A 502 -22.24 -15.72 5.56
N ASP A 503 -22.75 -15.18 4.44
CA ASP A 503 -22.04 -15.02 3.16
C ASP A 503 -21.44 -16.33 2.57
N PHE A 504 -22.04 -17.48 2.86
CA PHE A 504 -21.43 -18.77 2.54
C PHE A 504 -21.23 -19.00 1.04
N GLY A 505 -19.99 -19.35 0.66
CA GLY A 505 -19.59 -19.67 -0.71
C GLY A 505 -18.89 -18.54 -1.48
N THR A 506 -18.83 -17.33 -0.91
CA THR A 506 -18.12 -16.19 -1.53
C THR A 506 -16.62 -16.14 -1.15
N GLY A 507 -16.19 -16.94 -0.17
CA GLY A 507 -14.85 -16.95 0.42
C GLY A 507 -14.05 -18.25 0.29
N TYR A 508 -13.16 -18.49 1.25
CA TYR A 508 -12.24 -19.64 1.30
C TYR A 508 -12.95 -20.87 1.89
N SER A 509 -13.76 -21.54 1.09
CA SER A 509 -14.50 -22.72 1.55
C SER A 509 -13.59 -23.95 1.77
N SER A 510 -13.03 -24.05 2.98
CA SER A 510 -12.56 -25.32 3.51
C SER A 510 -13.72 -25.98 4.27
N LEU A 511 -14.34 -26.96 3.63
CA LEU A 511 -15.35 -27.85 4.24
C LEU A 511 -14.91 -28.41 5.62
N GLY A 512 -13.61 -28.46 5.89
CA GLY A 512 -13.05 -28.92 7.16
C GLY A 512 -13.48 -28.09 8.38
N TYR A 513 -13.80 -26.81 8.23
CA TYR A 513 -14.24 -25.98 9.38
C TYR A 513 -15.73 -26.15 9.71
N LEU A 514 -16.56 -26.44 8.72
CA LEU A 514 -17.98 -26.78 8.93
C LEU A 514 -18.16 -28.07 9.74
N GLN A 515 -17.16 -28.96 9.73
CA GLN A 515 -17.18 -30.18 10.54
C GLN A 515 -17.00 -29.90 12.04
N SER A 516 -16.30 -28.83 12.41
CA SER A 516 -15.93 -28.54 13.81
C SER A 516 -16.68 -27.35 14.42
N ALA A 517 -17.25 -26.47 13.59
CA ALA A 517 -17.99 -25.30 14.05
C ALA A 517 -19.46 -25.63 14.39
N PRO A 518 -19.98 -25.22 15.56
CA PRO A 518 -21.32 -25.58 16.03
C PRO A 518 -22.40 -24.63 15.49
N PHE A 519 -22.49 -24.49 14.16
CA PHE A 519 -23.52 -23.66 13.52
C PHE A 519 -24.89 -24.35 13.52
N ASP A 520 -25.94 -23.54 13.64
CA ASP A 520 -27.34 -23.98 13.57
C ASP A 520 -27.94 -23.68 12.17
N LYS A 521 -27.32 -22.78 11.41
CA LYS A 521 -27.84 -22.27 10.14
C LYS A 521 -26.73 -21.84 9.18
N ILE A 522 -26.96 -22.02 7.89
CA ILE A 522 -26.14 -21.51 6.77
C ILE A 522 -26.96 -20.51 5.95
N LYS A 523 -26.46 -19.28 5.78
CA LYS A 523 -27.03 -18.29 4.87
C LYS A 523 -26.32 -18.34 3.52
N ILE A 524 -27.10 -18.48 2.46
CA ILE A 524 -26.64 -18.58 1.08
C ILE A 524 -26.63 -17.17 0.50
N ASP A 525 -25.43 -16.69 0.18
CA ASP A 525 -25.23 -15.33 -0.31
C ASP A 525 -26.06 -15.02 -1.58
N GLN A 526 -26.53 -13.78 -1.64
CA GLN A 526 -27.35 -13.27 -2.72
C GLN A 526 -26.67 -13.37 -4.10
N SER A 527 -25.33 -13.41 -4.20
CA SER A 527 -24.64 -13.51 -5.50
C SER A 527 -24.91 -14.86 -6.20
N PHE A 528 -25.17 -15.93 -5.44
CA PHE A 528 -25.58 -17.21 -6.01
C PHE A 528 -27.04 -17.18 -6.46
N VAL A 529 -27.90 -16.56 -5.66
CA VAL A 529 -29.33 -16.40 -5.98
C VAL A 529 -29.52 -15.53 -7.23
N ARG A 530 -28.78 -14.42 -7.31
CA ARG A 530 -28.72 -13.55 -8.48
C ARG A 530 -28.22 -14.35 -9.68
N GLY A 531 -29.04 -14.39 -10.73
CA GLY A 531 -28.69 -15.14 -11.94
C GLY A 531 -28.89 -16.66 -11.86
N ALA A 532 -29.37 -17.23 -10.75
CA ALA A 532 -29.67 -18.67 -10.66
C ALA A 532 -30.77 -19.12 -11.64
N THR A 533 -31.71 -18.22 -11.98
CA THR A 533 -32.79 -18.49 -12.94
C THR A 533 -32.38 -18.27 -14.40
N VAL A 534 -31.15 -17.81 -14.66
CA VAL A 534 -30.61 -17.61 -16.01
C VAL A 534 -30.27 -18.96 -16.65
N ARG A 535 -30.72 -19.15 -17.89
CA ARG A 535 -30.48 -20.40 -18.64
C ARG A 535 -28.98 -20.67 -18.80
N GLY A 536 -28.52 -21.83 -18.34
CA GLY A 536 -27.11 -22.24 -18.38
C GLY A 536 -26.29 -21.84 -17.16
N SER A 537 -26.88 -21.14 -16.18
CA SER A 537 -26.24 -20.83 -14.90
C SER A 537 -25.94 -22.10 -14.11
N ARG A 538 -24.78 -22.12 -13.44
CA ARG A 538 -24.39 -23.20 -12.51
C ARG A 538 -24.83 -22.91 -11.08
N ASN A 539 -25.31 -21.70 -10.77
CA ASN A 539 -25.60 -21.29 -9.40
C ASN A 539 -26.67 -22.17 -8.73
N GLY A 540 -27.69 -22.59 -9.49
CA GLY A 540 -28.71 -23.51 -8.95
C GLY A 540 -28.13 -24.85 -8.47
N ALA A 541 -27.09 -25.37 -9.12
CA ALA A 541 -26.40 -26.59 -8.69
C ALA A 541 -25.54 -26.36 -7.45
N ILE A 542 -24.94 -25.18 -7.32
CA ILE A 542 -24.18 -24.79 -6.12
C ILE A 542 -25.13 -24.69 -4.92
N ILE A 543 -26.26 -24.00 -5.08
CA ILE A 543 -27.30 -23.90 -4.03
C ILE A 543 -27.76 -25.31 -3.61
N ALA A 544 -28.02 -26.21 -4.56
CA ALA A 544 -28.40 -27.59 -4.25
C ALA A 544 -27.34 -28.35 -3.44
N ALA A 545 -26.05 -28.14 -3.75
CA ALA A 545 -24.95 -28.74 -3.01
C ALA A 545 -24.85 -28.18 -1.58
N ILE A 546 -25.05 -26.87 -1.39
CA ILE A 546 -25.07 -26.24 -0.07
C ILE A 546 -26.24 -26.78 0.77
N VAL A 547 -27.42 -26.92 0.18
CA VAL A 547 -28.58 -27.50 0.87
C VAL A 547 -28.31 -28.94 1.31
N ALA A 548 -27.77 -29.78 0.42
CA ALA A 548 -27.44 -31.16 0.75
C ALA A 548 -26.39 -31.26 1.87
N LEU A 549 -25.42 -30.33 1.90
CA LEU A 549 -24.43 -30.25 2.97
C LEU A 549 -25.07 -29.85 4.31
N ALA A 550 -25.92 -28.82 4.30
CA ALA A 550 -26.63 -28.37 5.50
C ALA A 550 -27.54 -29.48 6.06
N GLU A 551 -28.26 -30.21 5.20
CA GLU A 551 -29.07 -31.36 5.62
C GLU A 551 -28.22 -32.46 6.27
N ALA A 552 -27.05 -32.77 5.70
CA ALA A 552 -26.12 -33.76 6.26
C ALA A 552 -25.54 -33.36 7.62
N LEU A 553 -25.49 -32.06 7.91
CA LEU A 553 -25.00 -31.49 9.17
C LEU A 553 -26.14 -31.06 10.11
N GLU A 554 -27.39 -31.35 9.78
CA GLU A 554 -28.59 -30.99 10.55
C GLU A 554 -28.75 -29.46 10.77
N MET A 555 -28.32 -28.65 9.80
CA MET A 555 -28.38 -27.19 9.83
C MET A 555 -29.57 -26.65 9.01
N GLU A 556 -30.13 -25.52 9.45
CA GLU A 556 -31.10 -24.75 8.66
C GLU A 556 -30.39 -24.03 7.50
N THR A 557 -31.13 -23.71 6.42
CA THR A 557 -30.63 -22.90 5.29
C THR A 557 -31.49 -21.68 5.04
N THR A 558 -30.88 -20.52 4.85
CA THR A 558 -31.56 -19.28 4.42
C THR A 558 -31.01 -18.83 3.08
N ALA A 559 -31.86 -18.60 2.08
CA ALA A 559 -31.44 -17.93 0.84
C ALA A 559 -31.73 -16.43 0.91
N GLU A 560 -30.71 -15.61 0.63
CA GLU A 560 -30.79 -14.16 0.72
C GLU A 560 -31.03 -13.47 -0.61
N GLY A 561 -31.47 -12.21 -0.55
CA GLY A 561 -31.61 -11.35 -1.72
C GLY A 561 -32.65 -11.82 -2.72
N ILE A 562 -33.68 -12.54 -2.28
CA ILE A 562 -34.77 -12.98 -3.18
C ILE A 562 -35.67 -11.78 -3.51
N GLU A 563 -35.70 -11.41 -4.77
CA GLU A 563 -36.40 -10.23 -5.28
C GLU A 563 -37.57 -10.60 -6.21
N SER A 564 -37.57 -11.79 -6.81
CA SER A 564 -38.57 -12.20 -7.82
C SER A 564 -39.20 -13.57 -7.54
N LEU A 565 -40.39 -13.79 -8.13
CA LEU A 565 -41.14 -15.02 -7.91
C LEU A 565 -40.47 -16.25 -8.55
N ASP A 566 -39.78 -16.09 -9.68
CA ASP A 566 -39.04 -17.19 -10.31
C ASP A 566 -37.84 -17.66 -9.48
N GLN A 567 -37.16 -16.73 -8.79
CA GLN A 567 -36.11 -17.07 -7.81
C GLN A 567 -36.72 -17.83 -6.63
N LEU A 568 -37.82 -17.33 -6.07
CA LEU A 568 -38.52 -17.99 -4.96
C LEU A 568 -38.95 -19.42 -5.32
N ASP A 569 -39.51 -19.61 -6.52
CA ASP A 569 -39.91 -20.94 -7.01
C ASP A 569 -38.72 -21.88 -7.19
N LEU A 570 -37.57 -21.37 -7.66
CA LEU A 570 -36.34 -22.16 -7.76
C LEU A 570 -35.84 -22.56 -6.37
N ILE A 571 -35.73 -21.61 -5.44
CA ILE A 571 -35.26 -21.84 -4.08
C ILE A 571 -36.15 -22.86 -3.34
N ARG A 572 -37.47 -22.79 -3.52
CA ARG A 572 -38.42 -23.80 -3.00
C ARG A 572 -38.20 -25.18 -3.57
N LYS A 573 -37.95 -25.29 -4.89
CA LYS A 573 -37.65 -26.58 -5.55
C LYS A 573 -36.33 -27.19 -5.06
N LEU A 574 -35.39 -26.35 -4.65
CA LEU A 574 -34.12 -26.76 -4.06
C LEU A 574 -34.22 -27.05 -2.56
N HIS A 575 -35.43 -27.03 -1.97
CA HIS A 575 -35.69 -27.38 -0.57
C HIS A 575 -34.98 -26.50 0.47
N VAL A 576 -34.59 -25.27 0.10
CA VAL A 576 -34.07 -24.30 1.07
C VAL A 576 -35.12 -24.03 2.16
N SER A 577 -34.71 -24.01 3.43
CA SER A 577 -35.64 -23.98 4.56
C SER A 577 -36.29 -22.61 4.78
N HIS A 578 -35.50 -21.54 4.63
CA HIS A 578 -35.88 -20.16 4.89
C HIS A 578 -35.47 -19.24 3.73
N VAL A 579 -36.19 -18.14 3.60
CA VAL A 579 -35.99 -17.14 2.55
C VAL A 579 -36.02 -15.75 3.15
N GLN A 580 -35.10 -14.92 2.70
CA GLN A 580 -35.04 -13.51 3.00
C GLN A 580 -34.87 -12.70 1.72
N GLY A 581 -35.61 -11.60 1.61
CA GLY A 581 -35.49 -10.69 0.47
C GLY A 581 -36.75 -9.86 0.21
N PHE A 582 -36.62 -8.94 -0.73
CA PHE A 582 -37.66 -7.96 -1.06
C PHE A 582 -38.93 -8.56 -1.66
N VAL A 583 -38.88 -9.84 -2.10
CA VAL A 583 -40.10 -10.56 -2.49
C VAL A 583 -41.10 -10.68 -1.33
N TYR A 584 -40.63 -10.63 -0.09
CA TYR A 584 -41.49 -10.65 1.10
C TYR A 584 -41.62 -9.26 1.70
N SER A 585 -40.50 -8.68 2.13
CA SER A 585 -40.50 -7.34 2.71
C SER A 585 -39.11 -6.69 2.61
N LYS A 586 -39.11 -5.36 2.57
CA LYS A 586 -37.93 -4.58 2.90
C LYS A 586 -37.69 -4.59 4.41
N PRO A 587 -36.50 -4.22 4.89
CA PRO A 587 -36.29 -3.95 6.31
C PRO A 587 -37.27 -2.87 6.79
N VAL A 588 -37.94 -3.11 7.92
CA VAL A 588 -38.96 -2.22 8.50
C VAL A 588 -38.58 -1.77 9.91
N PRO A 589 -39.02 -0.60 10.40
CA PRO A 589 -38.81 -0.19 11.78
C PRO A 589 -39.50 -1.11 12.79
N HIS A 590 -39.04 -1.09 14.04
CA HIS A 590 -39.61 -1.89 15.14
C HIS A 590 -41.14 -1.72 15.31
N GLY A 591 -41.66 -0.49 15.16
CA GLY A 591 -43.09 -0.21 15.33
C GLY A 591 -43.97 -0.91 14.30
N GLU A 592 -43.59 -0.85 13.03
CA GLU A 592 -44.28 -1.54 11.94
C GLU A 592 -44.19 -3.06 12.11
N LEU A 593 -43.04 -3.55 12.58
CA LEU A 593 -42.87 -4.95 12.94
C LEU A 593 -43.88 -5.35 14.03
N LEU A 594 -44.04 -4.59 15.11
CA LEU A 594 -45.01 -4.90 16.18
C LEU A 594 -46.46 -4.90 15.71
N GLU A 595 -46.85 -3.95 14.85
CA GLU A 595 -48.21 -3.88 14.29
C GLU A 595 -48.55 -5.15 13.51
N HIS A 596 -47.59 -5.65 12.73
CA HIS A 596 -47.76 -6.95 12.12
C HIS A 596 -47.95 -8.01 13.21
N ALA A 597 -47.14 -8.01 14.28
CA ALA A 597 -47.05 -9.07 15.34
C ALA A 597 -48.38 -9.31 16.02
N GLU A 598 -49.06 -8.23 16.35
CA GLU A 598 -50.32 -8.24 17.08
C GLU A 598 -51.49 -8.71 16.20
N ALA A 599 -51.39 -8.61 14.87
CA ALA A 599 -52.44 -9.04 13.94
C ALA A 599 -52.61 -10.57 13.81
N GLY A 600 -51.78 -11.38 14.50
CA GLY A 600 -52.01 -12.81 14.72
C GLY A 600 -51.82 -13.75 13.52
N SER A 601 -51.42 -13.25 12.34
CA SER A 601 -51.02 -14.09 11.21
C SER A 601 -49.79 -13.51 10.50
N TRP A 602 -48.59 -13.95 10.90
CA TRP A 602 -47.31 -13.57 10.29
C TRP A 602 -47.02 -14.33 9.01
N MET A 603 -48.03 -14.39 8.14
CA MET A 603 -47.89 -14.90 6.80
C MET A 603 -47.71 -13.73 5.84
N ILE A 604 -46.48 -13.50 5.41
CA ILE A 604 -46.21 -12.50 4.37
C ILE A 604 -46.42 -13.18 3.03
N LYS A 605 -47.39 -12.72 2.24
CA LYS A 605 -47.57 -13.22 0.88
C LYS A 605 -46.43 -12.68 0.01
N PRO A 606 -45.72 -13.54 -0.74
CA PRO A 606 -44.66 -13.08 -1.62
C PRO A 606 -45.26 -12.18 -2.70
N ALA A 607 -44.72 -10.96 -2.82
CA ALA A 607 -45.08 -9.95 -3.79
C ALA A 607 -43.81 -9.44 -4.47
N GLY A 608 -43.64 -9.77 -5.75
CA GLY A 608 -42.49 -9.37 -6.53
C GLY A 608 -42.72 -9.55 -8.03
N PRO A 609 -41.83 -9.02 -8.88
CA PRO A 609 -41.89 -9.26 -10.31
C PRO A 609 -41.83 -10.76 -10.63
N ALA A 610 -42.54 -11.18 -11.69
CA ALA A 610 -42.58 -12.57 -12.13
C ALA A 610 -41.21 -13.10 -12.59
N LYS A 611 -40.32 -12.21 -13.05
CA LYS A 611 -38.94 -12.51 -13.41
C LYS A 611 -38.05 -11.36 -12.98
N GLN A 612 -36.86 -11.66 -12.47
CA GLN A 612 -35.83 -10.66 -12.22
C GLN A 612 -35.45 -10.02 -13.57
N ARG A 613 -35.65 -8.71 -13.69
CA ARG A 613 -35.02 -7.92 -14.76
C ARG A 613 -33.64 -7.58 -14.25
N THR A 614 -32.61 -7.78 -15.07
CA THR A 614 -31.24 -7.38 -14.74
C THR A 614 -31.27 -5.92 -14.29
N ASP A 615 -30.83 -5.65 -13.07
CA ASP A 615 -30.63 -4.28 -12.62
C ASP A 615 -29.68 -3.60 -13.60
N ARG A 616 -30.19 -2.54 -14.22
CA ARG A 616 -29.35 -1.68 -15.03
C ARG A 616 -28.64 -0.77 -14.05
N VAL A 617 -27.35 -1.03 -13.83
CA VAL A 617 -26.46 -0.03 -13.25
C VAL A 617 -26.45 1.14 -14.22
N SER A 618 -27.27 2.16 -13.93
CA SER A 618 -27.27 3.41 -14.66
C SER A 618 -26.25 4.30 -13.98
N LEU A 619 -25.04 4.35 -14.55
CA LEU A 619 -24.09 5.41 -14.22
C LEU A 619 -24.75 6.74 -14.58
N PHE A 620 -25.05 7.58 -13.59
CA PHE A 620 -25.49 8.96 -13.80
C PHE A 620 -24.27 9.86 -13.67
N ARG A 621 -23.85 10.47 -14.77
CA ARG A 621 -22.73 11.43 -14.74
C ARG A 621 -23.09 12.67 -15.53
N LYS A 622 -23.12 13.84 -14.90
CA LYS A 622 -23.17 15.09 -15.65
C LYS A 622 -21.81 15.31 -16.31
N VAL A 623 -21.83 15.51 -17.62
CA VAL A 623 -20.65 15.76 -18.45
C VAL A 623 -20.93 16.94 -19.36
N ALA A 624 -19.88 17.52 -19.92
CA ALA A 624 -20.04 18.56 -20.92
C ALA A 624 -19.93 17.97 -22.34
N ALA A 625 -20.92 18.23 -23.18
CA ALA A 625 -20.83 17.99 -24.62
C ALA A 625 -20.47 19.31 -25.31
N ILE A 626 -19.35 19.34 -26.03
CA ILE A 626 -18.86 20.52 -26.74
C ILE A 626 -19.13 20.33 -28.23
N HIS A 627 -19.77 21.30 -28.86
CA HIS A 627 -19.98 21.37 -30.30
C HIS A 627 -19.73 22.80 -30.78
N ASP A 628 -18.85 22.94 -31.77
CA ASP A 628 -18.29 24.23 -32.20
C ASP A 628 -17.77 25.05 -30.99
N ASN A 629 -18.32 26.24 -30.76
CA ASN A 629 -17.95 27.14 -29.65
C ASN A 629 -18.91 27.06 -28.44
N HIS A 630 -19.79 26.05 -28.38
CA HIS A 630 -20.77 25.92 -27.32
C HIS A 630 -20.52 24.67 -26.47
N ARG A 631 -20.63 24.83 -25.14
CA ARG A 631 -20.52 23.76 -24.14
C ARG A 631 -21.89 23.53 -23.51
N TYR A 632 -22.42 22.33 -23.69
CA TYR A 632 -23.72 21.92 -23.19
C TYR A 632 -23.57 20.98 -22.00
N GLY A 633 -24.27 21.23 -20.89
CA GLY A 633 -24.37 20.27 -19.80
C GLY A 633 -25.33 19.14 -20.19
N VAL A 634 -24.85 17.90 -20.18
CA VAL A 634 -25.66 16.71 -20.49
C VAL A 634 -25.50 15.65 -19.41
N VAL A 635 -26.53 14.85 -19.22
CA VAL A 635 -26.49 13.69 -18.32
C VAL A 635 -26.10 12.47 -19.12
N MET A 636 -24.93 11.91 -18.85
CA MET A 636 -24.48 10.65 -19.42
C MET A 636 -25.06 9.46 -18.64
N ARG A 637 -25.46 8.43 -19.39
CA ARG A 637 -25.99 7.15 -18.91
C ARG A 637 -25.38 5.99 -19.70
N ASN A 638 -25.36 4.80 -19.10
CA ASN A 638 -24.99 3.53 -19.76
C ASN A 638 -23.64 3.61 -20.52
N LEU A 639 -22.58 4.02 -19.82
CA LEU A 639 -21.24 4.15 -20.39
C LEU A 639 -20.65 2.78 -20.72
N SER A 640 -20.00 2.68 -21.88
CA SER A 640 -19.24 1.51 -22.33
C SER A 640 -17.92 1.97 -22.96
N ALA A 641 -17.01 1.03 -23.25
CA ALA A 641 -15.73 1.37 -23.85
C ALA A 641 -15.87 2.09 -25.20
N SER A 642 -16.91 1.80 -25.97
CA SER A 642 -17.12 2.34 -27.33
C SER A 642 -18.20 3.40 -27.43
N GLY A 643 -18.94 3.71 -26.38
CA GLY A 643 -20.01 4.69 -26.46
C GLY A 643 -20.80 4.87 -25.18
N ALA A 644 -21.74 5.79 -25.22
CA ALA A 644 -22.61 6.13 -24.10
C ALA A 644 -23.97 6.64 -24.58
N PHE A 645 -24.88 6.81 -23.63
CA PHE A 645 -26.13 7.51 -23.83
C PHE A 645 -26.02 8.89 -23.17
N ILE A 646 -26.50 9.95 -23.81
CA ILE A 646 -26.55 11.29 -23.24
C ILE A 646 -27.98 11.83 -23.29
N GLU A 647 -28.35 12.60 -22.27
CA GLU A 647 -29.65 13.26 -22.16
C GLU A 647 -29.46 14.76 -21.89
N GLY A 648 -30.35 15.59 -22.44
CA GLY A 648 -30.37 17.04 -22.19
C GLY A 648 -30.28 17.93 -23.43
N LEU A 649 -30.06 17.34 -24.61
CA LEU A 649 -30.05 18.05 -25.90
C LEU A 649 -31.26 17.67 -26.75
N LEU A 650 -31.99 18.66 -27.25
CA LEU A 650 -33.20 18.45 -28.04
C LEU A 650 -32.86 18.26 -29.54
N GLU A 651 -33.35 17.16 -30.12
CA GLU A 651 -33.37 16.89 -31.56
C GLU A 651 -32.02 17.01 -32.29
N VAL A 652 -30.93 16.57 -31.64
CA VAL A 652 -29.60 16.56 -32.26
C VAL A 652 -29.58 15.63 -33.49
N PRO A 653 -29.14 16.09 -34.68
CA PRO A 653 -29.05 15.24 -35.87
C PRO A 653 -28.10 14.04 -35.70
N VAL A 654 -28.43 12.92 -36.36
CA VAL A 654 -27.52 11.77 -36.46
C VAL A 654 -26.32 12.16 -37.32
N GLY A 655 -25.12 11.83 -36.86
CA GLY A 655 -23.85 12.21 -37.48
C GLY A 655 -23.20 13.46 -36.89
N THR A 656 -23.89 14.19 -36.01
CA THR A 656 -23.29 15.31 -35.27
C THR A 656 -22.12 14.82 -34.41
N ARG A 657 -21.00 15.55 -34.45
CA ARG A 657 -19.81 15.27 -33.65
C ARG A 657 -19.79 16.16 -32.41
N PHE A 658 -19.54 15.54 -31.26
CA PHE A 658 -19.29 16.21 -30.00
C PHE A 658 -17.87 15.91 -29.52
N VAL A 659 -17.29 16.83 -28.77
CA VAL A 659 -16.22 16.51 -27.82
C VAL A 659 -16.87 16.39 -26.45
N ILE A 660 -16.87 15.18 -25.90
CA ILE A 660 -17.36 14.92 -24.55
C ILE A 660 -16.22 15.17 -23.57
N ASP A 661 -16.46 16.07 -22.63
CA ASP A 661 -15.55 16.45 -21.57
C ASP A 661 -16.01 15.83 -20.25
N PHE A 662 -15.22 14.88 -19.76
CA PHE A 662 -15.42 14.20 -18.49
C PHE A 662 -14.82 14.98 -17.30
N GLY A 663 -14.15 16.11 -17.55
CA GLY A 663 -13.37 16.85 -16.56
C GLY A 663 -11.89 16.46 -16.55
N GLU A 664 -11.05 17.26 -15.88
CA GLU A 664 -9.61 16.98 -15.68
C GLU A 664 -8.81 16.71 -16.96
N GLY A 665 -9.19 17.35 -18.08
CA GLY A 665 -8.54 17.15 -19.38
C GLY A 665 -8.88 15.82 -20.07
N GLN A 666 -9.86 15.06 -19.56
CA GLN A 666 -10.37 13.85 -20.21
C GLN A 666 -11.41 14.21 -21.28
N LEU A 667 -10.95 14.35 -22.52
CA LEU A 667 -11.78 14.66 -23.68
C LEU A 667 -11.86 13.46 -24.62
N VAL A 668 -13.06 13.15 -25.10
CA VAL A 668 -13.27 12.14 -26.16
C VAL A 668 -14.18 12.66 -27.25
N THR A 669 -13.77 12.50 -28.52
CA THR A 669 -14.66 12.78 -29.64
C THR A 669 -15.70 11.68 -29.77
N ALA A 670 -16.97 12.07 -29.93
CA ALA A 670 -18.08 11.16 -30.08
C ALA A 670 -18.99 11.56 -31.23
N VAL A 671 -19.60 10.58 -31.90
CA VAL A 671 -20.55 10.80 -33.00
C VAL A 671 -21.93 10.33 -32.58
N VAL A 672 -22.95 11.15 -32.81
CA VAL A 672 -24.34 10.76 -32.58
C VAL A 672 -24.73 9.67 -33.59
N ARG A 673 -25.06 8.48 -33.08
CA ARG A 673 -25.56 7.35 -33.89
C ARG A 673 -27.06 7.17 -33.81
N ARG A 674 -27.66 7.62 -32.72
CA ARG A 674 -29.11 7.56 -32.50
C ARG A 674 -29.56 8.84 -31.81
N SER A 675 -30.71 9.38 -32.21
CA SER A 675 -31.31 10.55 -31.58
C SER A 675 -32.81 10.33 -31.45
N MET A 676 -33.33 10.53 -30.24
CA MET A 676 -34.75 10.43 -29.90
C MET A 676 -35.10 11.56 -28.92
N LYS A 677 -35.76 12.61 -29.43
CA LYS A 677 -36.12 13.80 -28.63
C LYS A 677 -34.92 14.38 -27.86
N HIS A 678 -34.91 14.24 -26.53
CA HIS A 678 -33.88 14.78 -25.64
C HIS A 678 -32.76 13.79 -25.32
N GLN A 679 -32.74 12.65 -26.01
CA GLN A 679 -31.83 11.53 -25.74
C GLN A 679 -31.01 11.17 -26.98
N GLN A 680 -29.71 11.01 -26.82
CA GLN A 680 -28.80 10.63 -27.90
C GLN A 680 -27.93 9.43 -27.51
N GLY A 681 -27.80 8.47 -28.43
CA GLY A 681 -26.77 7.44 -28.36
C GLY A 681 -25.54 7.91 -29.11
N ILE A 682 -24.41 8.00 -28.41
CA ILE A 682 -23.14 8.45 -28.95
C ILE A 682 -22.13 7.29 -29.01
N GLU A 683 -21.33 7.26 -30.06
CA GLU A 683 -20.21 6.33 -30.24
C GLU A 683 -18.90 7.11 -30.14
N PHE A 684 -17.95 6.64 -29.35
CA PHE A 684 -16.64 7.26 -29.21
C PHE A 684 -15.73 6.93 -30.39
N GLU A 685 -14.99 7.91 -30.90
CA GLU A 685 -13.98 7.68 -31.94
C GLU A 685 -12.77 6.90 -31.40
N GLN A 686 -12.47 7.03 -30.11
CA GLN A 686 -11.44 6.27 -29.41
C GLN A 686 -12.08 5.53 -28.22
N SER A 687 -11.78 4.24 -28.10
CA SER A 687 -12.27 3.45 -26.98
C SER A 687 -11.69 3.93 -25.66
N LEU A 688 -12.53 4.00 -24.63
CA LEU A 688 -12.11 4.24 -23.26
C LEU A 688 -11.37 3.02 -22.71
N VAL A 689 -10.51 3.27 -21.71
CA VAL A 689 -9.73 2.24 -21.01
C VAL A 689 -10.22 2.09 -19.57
N SER A 690 -10.00 0.92 -18.98
CA SER A 690 -10.37 0.64 -17.59
C SER A 690 -9.68 1.63 -16.64
N ASP A 691 -10.42 2.15 -15.67
CA ASP A 691 -9.86 2.91 -14.56
C ASP A 691 -9.30 2.01 -13.44
N GLY A 692 -9.50 0.69 -13.56
CA GLY A 692 -9.09 -0.34 -12.62
C GLY A 692 -10.13 -0.70 -11.54
N ASN A 693 -11.25 0.02 -11.47
CA ASN A 693 -12.34 -0.23 -10.50
C ASN A 693 -13.72 -0.42 -11.14
N GLY A 694 -13.75 -0.99 -12.35
CA GLY A 694 -14.99 -1.23 -13.11
C GLY A 694 -15.53 0.02 -13.81
N GLY A 695 -14.85 1.17 -13.70
CA GLY A 695 -15.12 2.38 -14.46
C GLY A 695 -14.26 2.49 -15.73
N LEU A 696 -14.45 3.59 -16.46
CA LEU A 696 -13.79 3.86 -17.73
C LEU A 696 -13.26 5.30 -17.75
N CYS A 697 -12.07 5.47 -18.32
CA CYS A 697 -11.42 6.76 -18.48
C CYS A 697 -10.81 6.92 -19.88
N THR A 698 -10.47 8.15 -20.27
CA THR A 698 -9.77 8.38 -21.55
C THR A 698 -8.34 7.87 -21.47
N ARG A 699 -7.85 7.30 -22.57
CA ARG A 699 -6.48 6.79 -22.67
C ARG A 699 -5.43 7.89 -22.46
N HIS A 700 -5.71 9.08 -22.98
CA HIS A 700 -4.87 10.26 -22.84
C HIS A 700 -5.66 11.42 -22.24
N ARG A 701 -4.96 12.32 -21.55
CA ARG A 701 -5.50 13.58 -21.06
C ARG A 701 -4.84 14.74 -21.80
N VAL A 702 -5.58 15.83 -21.98
CA VAL A 702 -4.98 17.08 -22.45
C VAL A 702 -4.11 17.66 -21.35
N SER A 703 -2.83 17.88 -21.65
CA SER A 703 -1.87 18.40 -20.68
C SER A 703 -2.31 19.75 -20.11
N PRO A 704 -2.23 19.96 -18.77
CA PRO A 704 -2.46 21.26 -18.15
C PRO A 704 -1.62 22.39 -18.76
N TYR A 705 -0.40 22.09 -19.24
CA TYR A 705 0.44 23.06 -19.93
C TYR A 705 -0.17 23.56 -21.24
N LEU A 706 -0.82 22.67 -22.00
CA LEU A 706 -1.52 23.03 -23.24
C LEU A 706 -2.79 23.82 -22.95
N ILE A 707 -3.53 23.45 -21.89
CA ILE A 707 -4.72 24.19 -21.45
C ILE A 707 -4.32 25.62 -21.03
N ALA A 708 -3.25 25.78 -20.25
CA ALA A 708 -2.74 27.08 -19.84
C ALA A 708 -2.26 27.93 -21.03
N ALA A 709 -1.55 27.33 -21.99
CA ALA A 709 -1.12 28.02 -23.20
C ALA A 709 -2.31 28.44 -24.09
N ALA A 710 -3.36 27.62 -24.18
CA ALA A 710 -4.58 27.95 -24.91
C ALA A 710 -5.38 29.08 -24.22
N ALA A 711 -5.45 29.06 -22.88
CA ALA A 711 -6.13 30.08 -22.08
C ALA A 711 -5.44 31.46 -22.19
N GLN A 712 -4.12 31.50 -22.32
CA GLN A 712 -3.36 32.75 -22.53
C GLN A 712 -3.63 33.39 -23.91
N ASN A 713 -3.96 32.58 -24.92
CA ASN A 713 -4.22 33.06 -26.29
C ASN A 713 -5.70 33.41 -26.56
N THR A 714 -6.63 33.00 -25.69
CA THR A 714 -8.07 33.22 -25.87
C THR A 714 -8.78 33.60 -24.56
N PRO A 715 -8.53 34.80 -23.99
CA PRO A 715 -9.07 35.19 -22.69
C PRO A 715 -10.61 35.30 -22.63
N ALA A 716 -11.29 35.34 -23.79
CA ALA A 716 -12.75 35.39 -23.89
C ALA A 716 -13.47 34.03 -23.75
N MET A 717 -12.74 32.91 -23.61
CA MET A 717 -13.29 31.57 -23.40
C MET A 717 -12.97 30.99 -22.01
N ALA A 718 -12.72 31.85 -21.01
CA ALA A 718 -12.70 31.40 -19.61
C ALA A 718 -14.13 31.08 -19.14
N LEU A 719 -14.63 29.91 -19.52
CA LEU A 719 -15.90 29.35 -19.06
C LEU A 719 -15.65 28.47 -17.83
N PRO A 720 -16.60 28.40 -16.88
CA PRO A 720 -16.39 27.74 -15.60
C PRO A 720 -15.96 26.28 -15.78
N ALA A 721 -14.92 25.86 -15.04
CA ALA A 721 -14.54 24.46 -14.95
C ALA A 721 -15.70 23.68 -14.32
N PHE A 722 -16.10 22.56 -14.94
CA PHE A 722 -16.87 21.57 -14.19
C PHE A 722 -15.87 20.95 -13.23
N THR A 723 -15.85 21.44 -11.99
CA THR A 723 -15.29 20.65 -10.90
C THR A 723 -16.32 19.58 -10.58
N THR A 724 -15.84 18.36 -10.41
CA THR A 724 -16.61 17.18 -10.05
C THR A 724 -17.16 17.28 -8.61
N THR A 725 -17.47 18.46 -8.10
CA THR A 725 -17.66 18.69 -6.66
C THR A 725 -19.11 18.94 -6.24
N SER A 726 -20.08 19.00 -7.16
CA SER A 726 -21.48 19.32 -6.78
C SER A 726 -22.59 18.52 -7.45
N ASP A 727 -22.25 17.60 -8.36
CA ASP A 727 -23.25 16.91 -9.18
C ASP A 727 -23.23 15.37 -9.06
N TRP A 728 -22.46 14.84 -8.10
CA TRP A 728 -22.36 13.41 -7.83
C TRP A 728 -23.37 13.02 -6.77
N GLN A 729 -24.53 12.57 -7.21
CA GLN A 729 -25.41 11.78 -6.36
C GLN A 729 -25.38 10.35 -6.92
N ALA A 730 -24.96 9.40 -6.07
CA ALA A 730 -25.42 8.03 -6.26
C ALA A 730 -26.96 8.07 -6.21
N ALA A 731 -27.61 7.51 -7.22
CA ALA A 731 -29.06 7.37 -7.23
C ALA A 731 -29.53 6.41 -6.13
#